data_AF-A0AAW8VDF5-F1
#
_entry.id   AF-A0AAW8VDF5-F1
#
_cell.length_a   1.000
_cell.length_b   1.000
_cell.length_c   1.000
_cell.angle_alpha   90.00
_cell.angle_beta   90.00
_cell.angle_gamma   90.00
#
_symmetry.space_group_name_H-M   'P 1'
#
loop_
_entity.id
_entity.type
_entity.pdbx_description
1 polymer ?
#
loop_
_entity_poly.entity_id
_entity_poly.type
_entity_poly.pdbx_seq_one_letter_code
_entity_poly.pdbx_strand_id
1 'polypeptide(L)'
;MNRLIRFLSVCLLLSFVFPVQAKVEGVTNEPNQVYLFSYSNRDGRSGLKFAWSPDGEKWFSVADGFAYVNSDFGPWGRAKTMFKPHLMQTRADGKWHCIWEATNTGKALAYVTSPDLQKWEAQSYFSPEERSKYEPKDVYPTTQKKVLVNGSEEEGWVQEVPYTTVQQIIRYAEHKKYRQSLNAERTEQDPVRFANLKPVEATIQVNAGQAKEISKHLIGIFFEDINYGADGGLYAELIQNRDFEYTPTDRGNDQNWNSTHSWSVQGSDATLSIATENPIHPNNPHYAVFDVNAAEQTALMNAGFDGIALKKGEKYDFSLFGKVLEGKGGKVLVNLVDKDGTIIGQTAVNVTSKDWKQQKAVLTATSDAVAASLSIVPQAVSKYALDMISLFPQKTFKGRKNGLRADLAQTLADLHPRFVRFPGGCVAHGDGIDNIYDWKGSIGPLEARKPLRNLWGYHQTRGLGYHEYFLFCEDMGAEPVPVLAAGVPCQNSGTCAHHSKDELTCMGQQGGVPMEEMDQYIQDVLDLIEYANGDARKTVWGKKRAEAGHPKPFNLKFIGIGNEDMITPVFVERFKMIFDAVKAKHPEVTVIGTTGPFYEGTDYEVGWDLATELGVPMVDEHYYVEPGWMIHNQEYYDHYDRSKAKVYLGEYAAHLPGRPNNVETALAEALYLTAVERNGDVVEMTSYAPLLAKDGHTQWNPDLIYFNNTEVRPTVGYYTQQMYGQNAGTEYLSSTVKLNNGWDAVKKRVGVSVVKDVNTGDYIVKLVNMLPVEVSSQVKLDGTTLVNPSATKTILTGDPKDRGAKPASSDFKVEGNDFSYSMPAYSFTVIRIHQNIEKKK
;
A
#
# COMPACT_ATOMS: atom_id res chain seq x y z
N MET A 1 32.43 7.68 -49.06
CA MET A 1 31.58 6.53 -49.44
C MET A 1 30.88 6.07 -48.16
N ASN A 2 29.74 6.59 -47.70
CA ASN A 2 28.51 6.94 -48.42
C ASN A 2 28.11 5.90 -49.46
N ARG A 3 26.98 5.24 -49.17
CA ARG A 3 26.08 4.51 -50.07
C ARG A 3 26.52 3.09 -50.47
N LEU A 4 26.11 2.11 -49.64
CA LEU A 4 25.57 0.78 -50.01
C LEU A 4 25.39 0.03 -48.66
N ILE A 5 24.31 0.03 -47.86
CA ILE A 5 22.88 0.34 -48.02
C ILE A 5 22.29 -0.23 -49.30
N ARG A 6 21.93 -1.52 -49.21
CA ARG A 6 20.75 -2.19 -49.78
C ARG A 6 21.03 -3.68 -49.71
N PHE A 7 20.69 -4.33 -48.60
CA PHE A 7 20.27 -5.76 -48.55
C PHE A 7 20.09 -6.32 -47.12
N LEU A 8 20.43 -5.56 -46.08
CA LEU A 8 19.87 -5.75 -44.71
C LEU A 8 18.47 -5.11 -44.56
N SER A 9 17.79 -4.93 -45.70
CA SER A 9 16.46 -4.32 -45.85
C SER A 9 15.53 -5.32 -46.53
N VAL A 10 15.25 -6.40 -45.82
CA VAL A 10 13.88 -6.88 -45.59
C VAL A 10 13.89 -7.23 -44.10
N CYS A 11 14.06 -6.23 -43.22
CA CYS A 11 12.90 -5.64 -42.56
C CYS A 11 11.84 -6.70 -42.34
N LEU A 12 11.84 -7.25 -41.13
CA LEU A 12 10.64 -7.43 -40.31
C LEU A 12 9.40 -7.11 -41.15
N LEU A 13 8.93 -8.13 -41.85
CA LEU A 13 7.69 -8.08 -42.59
C LEU A 13 6.62 -7.80 -41.55
N LEU A 14 6.26 -6.52 -41.45
CA LEU A 14 4.90 -6.08 -41.21
C LEU A 14 4.22 -6.84 -40.07
N SER A 15 4.51 -6.46 -38.83
CA SER A 15 3.49 -6.50 -37.78
C SER A 15 2.42 -5.44 -38.08
N PHE A 16 1.77 -5.58 -39.24
CA PHE A 16 0.42 -5.07 -39.40
C PHE A 16 -0.42 -5.75 -38.33
N VAL A 17 -1.06 -4.92 -37.52
CA VAL A 17 -2.24 -5.28 -36.74
C VAL A 17 -3.32 -5.69 -37.74
N PHE A 18 -3.27 -6.93 -38.19
CA PHE A 18 -4.45 -7.67 -38.58
C PHE A 18 -4.92 -8.41 -37.33
N PRO A 19 -6.23 -8.52 -37.07
CA PRO A 19 -6.70 -9.52 -36.13
C PRO A 19 -6.09 -10.83 -36.61
N VAL A 20 -5.33 -11.51 -35.74
CA VAL A 20 -4.99 -12.90 -35.96
C VAL A 20 -6.34 -13.59 -36.02
N GLN A 21 -6.90 -13.72 -37.23
CA GLN A 21 -7.80 -14.82 -37.53
C GLN A 21 -6.96 -16.03 -37.18
N ALA A 22 -7.30 -16.64 -36.04
CA ALA A 22 -6.75 -17.90 -35.60
C ALA A 22 -6.69 -18.81 -36.82
N LYS A 23 -5.48 -19.05 -37.32
CA LYS A 23 -5.26 -20.18 -38.19
C LYS A 23 -5.24 -21.37 -37.25
N VAL A 24 -6.44 -21.77 -36.84
CA VAL A 24 -6.68 -23.15 -36.42
C VAL A 24 -6.08 -23.97 -37.55
N GLU A 25 -5.20 -24.92 -37.25
CA GLU A 25 -4.97 -26.04 -38.15
C GLU A 25 -6.31 -26.78 -38.24
N GLY A 26 -7.24 -26.21 -39.03
CA GLY A 26 -8.55 -26.74 -39.25
C GLY A 26 -8.35 -27.99 -40.08
N VAL A 27 -8.38 -29.14 -39.42
CA VAL A 27 -8.81 -30.37 -40.09
C VAL A 27 -10.18 -30.06 -40.68
N THR A 28 -10.38 -30.32 -41.97
CA THR A 28 -11.63 -30.07 -42.71
C THR A 28 -12.88 -30.76 -42.12
N ASN A 29 -12.71 -31.54 -41.06
CA ASN A 29 -13.74 -32.16 -40.24
C ASN A 29 -13.43 -31.88 -38.76
N GLU A 30 -14.00 -30.81 -38.19
CA GLU A 30 -13.85 -30.51 -36.76
C GLU A 30 -14.61 -31.57 -35.92
N PRO A 31 -14.00 -32.12 -34.87
CA PRO A 31 -14.65 -33.13 -34.05
C PRO A 31 -15.80 -32.51 -33.23
N ASN A 32 -16.93 -33.21 -33.13
CA ASN A 32 -18.05 -32.76 -32.28
C ASN A 32 -17.71 -32.83 -30.78
N GLN A 33 -16.89 -33.80 -30.38
CA GLN A 33 -16.45 -34.05 -29.01
C GLN A 33 -14.93 -34.27 -28.99
N VAL A 34 -14.29 -33.82 -27.93
CA VAL A 34 -12.86 -33.97 -27.67
C VAL A 34 -12.62 -34.27 -26.19
N TYR A 35 -11.41 -34.70 -25.83
CA TYR A 35 -11.00 -34.86 -24.45
C TYR A 35 -10.36 -33.56 -23.94
N LEU A 36 -10.83 -33.08 -22.79
CA LEU A 36 -10.22 -31.98 -22.05
C LEU A 36 -9.48 -32.56 -20.83
N PHE A 37 -8.19 -32.26 -20.72
CA PHE A 37 -7.33 -32.60 -19.60
C PHE A 37 -7.11 -31.36 -18.73
N SER A 38 -7.50 -31.45 -17.47
CA SER A 38 -7.36 -30.41 -16.45
C SER A 38 -6.25 -30.80 -15.48
N TYR A 39 -5.34 -29.87 -15.21
CA TYR A 39 -4.17 -30.13 -14.37
C TYR A 39 -3.62 -28.86 -13.72
N SER A 40 -2.72 -29.02 -12.76
CA SER A 40 -1.78 -28.00 -12.33
C SER A 40 -0.37 -28.61 -12.35
N ASN A 41 0.66 -27.76 -12.42
CA ASN A 41 2.04 -28.22 -12.30
C ASN A 41 2.22 -28.96 -10.96
N ARG A 42 3.12 -29.95 -10.93
CA ARG A 42 3.40 -30.78 -9.72
C ARG A 42 3.75 -29.99 -8.46
N ASP A 43 4.31 -28.80 -8.60
CA ASP A 43 4.67 -27.93 -7.46
C ASP A 43 3.49 -27.10 -6.93
N GLY A 44 2.31 -27.23 -7.55
CA GLY A 44 1.07 -26.55 -7.18
C GLY A 44 1.01 -25.07 -7.57
N ARG A 45 2.04 -24.50 -8.23
CA ARG A 45 2.19 -23.04 -8.37
C ARG A 45 1.55 -22.44 -9.61
N SER A 46 0.91 -23.25 -10.43
CA SER A 46 0.57 -22.84 -11.79
C SER A 46 -0.89 -22.46 -12.00
N GLY A 47 -1.74 -22.66 -10.99
CA GLY A 47 -3.19 -22.64 -11.16
C GLY A 47 -3.73 -23.75 -12.07
N LEU A 48 -5.03 -23.69 -12.33
CA LEU A 48 -5.76 -24.64 -13.19
C LEU A 48 -5.43 -24.36 -14.67
N LYS A 49 -4.90 -25.39 -15.33
CA LYS A 49 -4.50 -25.39 -16.74
C LYS A 49 -5.26 -26.46 -17.52
N PHE A 50 -5.27 -26.27 -18.84
CA PHE A 50 -5.92 -27.20 -19.77
C PHE A 50 -4.99 -27.67 -20.89
N ALA A 51 -5.18 -28.93 -21.28
CA ALA A 51 -4.76 -29.48 -22.56
C ALA A 51 -5.96 -30.19 -23.20
N TRP A 52 -5.96 -30.36 -24.51
CA TRP A 52 -7.03 -31.08 -25.20
C TRP A 52 -6.49 -32.11 -26.17
N SER A 53 -7.31 -33.11 -26.51
CA SER A 53 -6.95 -34.17 -27.43
C SER A 53 -8.17 -34.63 -28.24
N PRO A 54 -8.06 -34.79 -29.57
CA PRO A 54 -9.12 -35.35 -30.40
C PRO A 54 -9.26 -36.87 -30.27
N ASP A 55 -8.20 -37.57 -29.86
CA ASP A 55 -8.11 -39.04 -29.84
C ASP A 55 -7.84 -39.63 -28.44
N GLY A 56 -7.51 -38.78 -27.47
CA GLY A 56 -7.16 -39.17 -26.10
C GLY A 56 -5.71 -39.65 -25.93
N GLU A 57 -4.91 -39.61 -26.99
CA GLU A 57 -3.51 -40.06 -27.06
C GLU A 57 -2.55 -38.88 -27.26
N LYS A 58 -2.82 -38.01 -28.24
CA LYS A 58 -1.99 -36.83 -28.53
C LYS A 58 -2.61 -35.58 -27.92
N TRP A 59 -1.85 -34.91 -27.06
CA TRP A 59 -2.34 -33.78 -26.27
C TRP A 59 -1.72 -32.47 -26.71
N PHE A 60 -2.56 -31.44 -26.78
CA PHE A 60 -2.22 -30.09 -27.19
C PHE A 60 -2.51 -29.14 -26.04
N SER A 61 -1.52 -28.35 -25.63
CA SER A 61 -1.72 -27.33 -24.60
C SER A 61 -2.76 -26.31 -25.04
N VAL A 62 -3.68 -25.94 -24.15
CA VAL A 62 -4.61 -24.85 -24.39
C VAL A 62 -3.91 -23.54 -24.07
N ALA A 63 -3.82 -22.64 -25.06
CA ALA A 63 -3.28 -21.30 -24.92
C ALA A 63 -1.91 -21.25 -24.21
N ASP A 64 -0.99 -22.12 -24.59
CA ASP A 64 0.38 -22.20 -24.06
C ASP A 64 0.47 -22.34 -22.53
N GLY A 65 -0.49 -23.05 -21.94
CA GLY A 65 -0.52 -23.29 -20.49
C GLY A 65 -1.01 -22.10 -19.68
N PHE A 66 -1.93 -21.31 -20.25
CA PHE A 66 -2.64 -20.24 -19.53
C PHE A 66 -3.36 -20.80 -18.29
N ALA A 67 -3.28 -20.08 -17.18
CA ALA A 67 -3.94 -20.43 -15.92
C ALA A 67 -5.32 -19.73 -15.84
N TYR A 68 -6.38 -20.50 -15.66
CA TYR A 68 -7.76 -20.00 -15.69
C TYR A 68 -8.29 -19.59 -14.31
N VAL A 69 -7.78 -20.23 -13.25
CA VAL A 69 -8.03 -19.87 -11.84
C VAL A 69 -6.80 -20.27 -11.01
N ASN A 70 -6.45 -19.44 -10.04
CA ASN A 70 -5.35 -19.68 -9.09
C ASN A 70 -5.91 -19.77 -7.68
N SER A 71 -5.24 -20.51 -6.80
CA SER A 71 -5.59 -20.52 -5.38
C SER A 71 -5.34 -19.15 -4.76
N ASP A 72 -6.29 -18.62 -3.98
CA ASP A 72 -6.09 -17.40 -3.19
C ASP A 72 -5.83 -17.69 -1.69
N PHE A 73 -5.76 -18.96 -1.29
CA PHE A 73 -5.49 -19.40 0.09
C PHE A 73 -4.04 -19.24 0.53
N GLY A 74 -3.86 -18.69 1.72
CA GLY A 74 -2.59 -18.69 2.45
C GLY A 74 -1.67 -17.50 2.15
N PRO A 75 -0.46 -17.51 2.71
CA PRO A 75 0.41 -16.34 2.75
C PRO A 75 0.98 -15.95 1.37
N TRP A 76 1.50 -14.72 1.31
CA TRP A 76 2.06 -14.12 0.09
C TRP A 76 3.07 -15.06 -0.61
N GLY A 77 3.08 -14.99 -1.94
CA GLY A 77 4.08 -15.65 -2.77
C GLY A 77 3.83 -17.15 -2.95
N ARG A 78 4.79 -17.99 -2.57
CA ARG A 78 4.87 -19.40 -3.00
C ARG A 78 3.88 -20.34 -2.31
N ALA A 79 3.11 -19.86 -1.33
CA ALA A 79 2.18 -20.67 -0.54
C ALA A 79 0.77 -20.76 -1.14
N LYS A 80 0.39 -19.81 -2.01
CA LYS A 80 -0.87 -19.85 -2.77
C LYS A 80 -0.81 -20.94 -3.84
N THR A 81 -1.20 -22.15 -3.44
CA THR A 81 -0.96 -23.38 -4.20
C THR A 81 -2.23 -24.14 -4.52
N MET A 82 -2.20 -24.84 -5.65
CA MET A 82 -3.27 -25.67 -6.17
C MET A 82 -2.72 -27.04 -6.54
N PHE A 83 -2.86 -28.02 -5.65
CA PHE A 83 -2.40 -29.40 -5.89
C PHE A 83 -3.56 -30.28 -6.36
N LYS A 84 -3.31 -31.06 -7.41
CA LYS A 84 -4.21 -32.10 -7.94
C LYS A 84 -5.66 -31.61 -8.19
N PRO A 85 -5.87 -30.53 -8.96
CA PRO A 85 -7.21 -30.01 -9.21
C PRO A 85 -8.07 -31.04 -9.94
N HIS A 86 -9.24 -31.34 -9.38
CA HIS A 86 -10.24 -32.22 -9.95
C HIS A 86 -11.39 -31.36 -10.49
N LEU A 87 -11.41 -31.18 -11.81
CA LEU A 87 -12.49 -30.48 -12.51
C LEU A 87 -13.59 -31.47 -12.90
N MET A 88 -14.83 -31.12 -12.62
CA MET A 88 -16.04 -31.91 -12.90
C MET A 88 -17.14 -31.01 -13.45
N GLN A 89 -17.95 -31.54 -14.36
CA GLN A 89 -19.15 -30.85 -14.85
C GLN A 89 -20.42 -31.61 -14.47
N THR A 90 -21.40 -30.91 -13.91
CA THR A 90 -22.73 -31.44 -13.60
C THR A 90 -23.59 -31.57 -14.86
N ARG A 91 -24.38 -32.65 -14.95
CA ARG A 91 -25.29 -32.85 -16.10
C ARG A 91 -26.57 -32.05 -16.02
N ALA A 92 -27.00 -31.72 -14.81
CA ALA A 92 -28.29 -31.07 -14.56
C ALA A 92 -28.33 -29.62 -15.06
N ASP A 93 -27.25 -28.87 -14.86
CA ASP A 93 -27.16 -27.43 -15.14
C ASP A 93 -25.91 -27.05 -15.94
N GLY A 94 -25.02 -28.00 -16.24
CA GLY A 94 -23.80 -27.77 -17.00
C GLY A 94 -22.71 -27.01 -16.24
N LYS A 95 -22.87 -26.79 -14.92
CA LYS A 95 -21.94 -26.04 -14.09
C LYS A 95 -20.62 -26.81 -13.89
N TRP A 96 -19.52 -26.08 -13.87
CA TRP A 96 -18.19 -26.61 -13.59
C TRP A 96 -17.86 -26.45 -12.12
N HIS A 97 -17.23 -27.48 -11.56
CA HIS A 97 -16.81 -27.58 -10.17
C HIS A 97 -15.34 -27.99 -10.14
N CYS A 98 -14.51 -27.27 -9.40
CA CYS A 98 -13.12 -27.66 -9.20
C CYS A 98 -12.83 -27.81 -7.71
N ILE A 99 -12.30 -28.97 -7.31
CA ILE A 99 -11.81 -29.24 -5.96
C ILE A 99 -10.30 -29.49 -6.03
N TRP A 100 -9.52 -28.91 -5.12
CA TRP A 100 -8.08 -29.17 -5.04
C TRP A 100 -7.56 -29.18 -3.60
N GLU A 101 -6.37 -29.75 -3.41
CA GLU A 101 -5.61 -29.66 -2.17
C GLU A 101 -4.92 -28.28 -2.12
N ALA A 102 -5.34 -27.41 -1.19
CA ALA A 102 -4.79 -26.05 -1.03
C ALA A 102 -3.45 -26.03 -0.28
N THR A 103 -3.14 -27.12 0.43
CA THR A 103 -1.85 -27.37 1.07
C THR A 103 -1.25 -28.67 0.56
N ASN A 104 0.08 -28.79 0.63
CA ASN A 104 0.78 -30.01 0.21
C ASN A 104 0.49 -31.22 1.13
N THR A 105 -0.05 -31.00 2.33
CA THR A 105 -0.47 -32.05 3.26
C THR A 105 -1.87 -32.59 2.91
N GLY A 106 -2.63 -31.86 2.10
CA GLY A 106 -4.03 -32.15 1.77
C GLY A 106 -5.00 -31.91 2.92
N LYS A 107 -4.60 -31.23 4.00
CA LYS A 107 -5.47 -30.96 5.17
C LYS A 107 -6.37 -29.73 5.02
N ALA A 108 -6.09 -28.86 4.06
CA ALA A 108 -7.02 -27.84 3.60
C ALA A 108 -7.36 -28.13 2.14
N LEU A 109 -8.65 -28.20 1.84
CA LEU A 109 -9.18 -28.32 0.49
C LEU A 109 -9.83 -27.00 0.09
N ALA A 110 -9.90 -26.79 -1.21
CA ALA A 110 -10.53 -25.63 -1.80
C ALA A 110 -11.51 -26.05 -2.88
N TYR A 111 -12.55 -25.25 -3.04
CA TYR A 111 -13.64 -25.47 -3.98
C TYR A 111 -14.01 -24.16 -4.67
N VAL A 112 -14.23 -24.25 -5.97
CA VAL A 112 -14.74 -23.14 -6.76
C VAL A 112 -15.66 -23.66 -7.84
N THR A 113 -16.60 -22.83 -8.29
CA THR A 113 -17.45 -23.16 -9.43
C THR A 113 -17.34 -22.13 -10.55
N SER A 114 -17.74 -22.56 -11.75
CA SER A 114 -17.80 -21.70 -12.92
C SER A 114 -18.95 -22.12 -13.83
N PRO A 115 -19.74 -21.20 -14.40
CA PRO A 115 -20.71 -21.54 -15.42
C PRO A 115 -20.06 -21.92 -16.76
N ASP A 116 -18.83 -21.47 -17.06
CA ASP A 116 -18.28 -21.46 -18.42
C ASP A 116 -16.76 -21.60 -18.55
N LEU A 117 -16.07 -21.94 -17.44
CA LEU A 117 -14.60 -22.00 -17.30
C LEU A 117 -13.87 -20.67 -17.51
N GLN A 118 -14.59 -19.56 -17.63
CA GLN A 118 -14.04 -18.22 -17.84
C GLN A 118 -14.30 -17.33 -16.62
N LYS A 119 -15.54 -17.33 -16.12
CA LYS A 119 -15.94 -16.64 -14.90
C LYS A 119 -15.94 -17.63 -13.74
N TRP A 120 -15.24 -17.31 -12.66
CA TRP A 120 -15.16 -18.17 -11.48
C TRP A 120 -15.85 -17.50 -10.30
N GLU A 121 -16.56 -18.27 -9.48
CA GLU A 121 -17.14 -17.80 -8.22
C GLU A 121 -16.05 -17.65 -7.13
N ALA A 122 -16.40 -17.12 -5.96
CA ALA A 122 -15.47 -16.98 -4.85
C ALA A 122 -15.04 -18.36 -4.34
N GLN A 123 -13.76 -18.48 -3.98
CA GLN A 123 -13.20 -19.74 -3.51
C GLN A 123 -13.69 -20.02 -2.08
N SER A 124 -14.07 -21.28 -1.84
CA SER A 124 -14.44 -21.79 -0.52
C SER A 124 -13.40 -22.77 -0.03
N TYR A 125 -13.10 -22.74 1.26
CA TYR A 125 -12.09 -23.58 1.89
C TYR A 125 -12.69 -24.46 2.98
N PHE A 126 -12.30 -25.72 3.02
CA PHE A 126 -12.93 -26.73 3.88
C PHE A 126 -11.97 -27.87 4.21
N SER A 127 -12.31 -28.64 5.25
CA SER A 127 -11.50 -29.78 5.65
C SER A 127 -11.83 -31.04 4.82
N PRO A 128 -10.93 -32.04 4.72
CA PRO A 128 -11.20 -33.29 4.00
C PRO A 128 -12.48 -34.01 4.41
N GLU A 129 -12.88 -33.92 5.69
CA GLU A 129 -14.09 -34.52 6.23
C GLU A 129 -15.37 -33.91 5.63
N GLU A 130 -15.29 -32.67 5.16
CA GLU A 130 -16.42 -31.94 4.57
C GLU A 130 -16.55 -32.11 3.06
N ARG A 131 -15.64 -32.86 2.42
CA ARG A 131 -15.59 -33.02 0.95
C ARG A 131 -16.93 -33.42 0.33
N SER A 132 -17.68 -34.31 0.98
CA SER A 132 -18.99 -34.77 0.49
C SER A 132 -20.05 -33.65 0.36
N LYS A 133 -19.86 -32.50 1.03
CA LYS A 133 -20.74 -31.32 0.91
C LYS A 133 -20.50 -30.54 -0.39
N TYR A 134 -19.26 -30.56 -0.90
CA TYR A 134 -18.83 -29.77 -2.05
C TYR A 134 -18.72 -30.60 -3.32
N GLU A 135 -18.53 -31.91 -3.20
CA GLU A 135 -18.41 -32.81 -4.35
C GLU A 135 -19.76 -32.91 -5.08
N PRO A 136 -19.84 -32.47 -6.35
CA PRO A 136 -21.09 -32.47 -7.10
C PRO A 136 -21.60 -33.90 -7.36
N LYS A 137 -22.92 -34.04 -7.40
CA LYS A 137 -23.61 -35.29 -7.78
C LYS A 137 -24.00 -35.25 -9.26
N ASP A 138 -24.10 -36.43 -9.89
CA ASP A 138 -24.47 -36.60 -11.31
C ASP A 138 -23.59 -35.76 -12.27
N VAL A 139 -22.30 -36.09 -12.26
CA VAL A 139 -21.31 -35.47 -13.14
C VAL A 139 -21.04 -36.30 -14.39
N TYR A 140 -20.53 -35.66 -15.43
CA TYR A 140 -19.93 -36.36 -16.55
C TYR A 140 -18.72 -37.20 -16.07
N PRO A 141 -18.46 -38.39 -16.65
CA PRO A 141 -17.36 -39.23 -16.21
C PRO A 141 -16.00 -38.54 -16.38
N THR A 142 -15.21 -38.52 -15.31
CA THR A 142 -13.83 -38.02 -15.32
C THR A 142 -12.85 -39.16 -15.05
N THR A 143 -11.73 -39.21 -15.75
CA THR A 143 -10.68 -40.23 -15.56
C THR A 143 -9.34 -39.57 -15.25
N GLN A 144 -8.66 -40.01 -14.18
CA GLN A 144 -7.32 -39.55 -13.87
C GLN A 144 -6.30 -40.13 -14.88
N LYS A 145 -5.41 -39.28 -15.41
CA LYS A 145 -4.35 -39.69 -16.35
C LYS A 145 -3.04 -38.94 -16.10
N LYS A 146 -1.95 -39.55 -16.55
CA LYS A 146 -0.67 -38.88 -16.80
C LYS A 146 -0.55 -38.59 -18.28
N VAL A 147 -0.21 -37.35 -18.62
CA VAL A 147 -0.22 -36.84 -19.99
C VAL A 147 1.05 -36.03 -20.24
N LEU A 148 1.65 -36.21 -21.42
CA LEU A 148 2.76 -35.37 -21.88
C LEU A 148 2.20 -34.09 -22.51
N VAL A 149 2.35 -32.94 -21.85
CA VAL A 149 1.96 -31.62 -22.35
C VAL A 149 3.22 -30.77 -22.50
N ASN A 150 3.46 -30.24 -23.71
CA ASN A 150 4.64 -29.40 -24.00
C ASN A 150 5.98 -30.01 -23.53
N GLY A 151 6.12 -31.34 -23.63
CA GLY A 151 7.33 -32.06 -23.22
C GLY A 151 7.47 -32.32 -21.72
N SER A 152 6.50 -31.92 -20.89
CA SER A 152 6.46 -32.22 -19.45
C SER A 152 5.35 -33.22 -19.14
N GLU A 153 5.63 -34.23 -18.30
CA GLU A 153 4.63 -35.19 -17.85
C GLU A 153 3.82 -34.60 -16.69
N GLU A 154 2.54 -34.37 -16.94
CA GLU A 154 1.60 -33.79 -15.98
C GLU A 154 0.57 -34.83 -15.55
N GLU A 155 0.04 -34.68 -14.33
CA GLU A 155 -1.00 -35.54 -13.77
C GLU A 155 -2.28 -34.73 -13.55
N GLY A 156 -3.41 -35.28 -13.93
CA GLY A 156 -4.68 -34.55 -13.90
C GLY A 156 -5.88 -35.39 -14.32
N TRP A 157 -6.98 -34.73 -14.66
CA TRP A 157 -8.27 -35.35 -14.94
C TRP A 157 -8.75 -35.08 -16.36
N VAL A 158 -9.24 -36.12 -17.01
CA VAL A 158 -9.80 -36.08 -18.37
C VAL A 158 -11.32 -36.18 -18.32
N GLN A 159 -12.00 -35.28 -19.03
CA GLN A 159 -13.43 -35.33 -19.31
C GLN A 159 -13.67 -35.15 -20.82
N GLU A 160 -14.66 -35.84 -21.38
CA GLU A 160 -15.13 -35.59 -22.74
C GLU A 160 -16.00 -34.32 -22.77
N VAL A 161 -15.76 -33.43 -23.72
CA VAL A 161 -16.45 -32.15 -23.87
C VAL A 161 -16.72 -31.81 -25.34
N PRO A 162 -17.74 -30.98 -25.63
CA PRO A 162 -17.88 -30.38 -26.96
C PRO A 162 -16.62 -29.61 -27.36
N TYR A 163 -16.20 -29.70 -28.62
CA TYR A 163 -15.04 -28.95 -29.10
C TYR A 163 -15.21 -27.43 -28.97
N THR A 164 -16.45 -26.94 -29.01
CA THR A 164 -16.80 -25.53 -28.77
C THR A 164 -16.36 -25.05 -27.39
N THR A 165 -16.36 -25.91 -26.37
CA THR A 165 -15.85 -25.56 -25.03
C THR A 165 -14.37 -25.24 -25.08
N VAL A 166 -13.57 -26.05 -25.80
CA VAL A 166 -12.13 -25.81 -26.00
C VAL A 166 -11.91 -24.50 -26.77
N GLN A 167 -12.70 -24.26 -27.83
CA GLN A 167 -12.61 -23.01 -28.59
C GLN A 167 -12.91 -21.77 -27.73
N GLN A 168 -13.89 -21.85 -26.82
CA GLN A 168 -14.26 -20.75 -25.93
C GLN A 168 -13.14 -20.42 -24.93
N ILE A 169 -12.55 -21.42 -24.27
CA ILE A 169 -11.47 -21.19 -23.32
C ILE A 169 -10.20 -20.64 -24.03
N ILE A 170 -9.90 -21.11 -25.24
CA ILE A 170 -8.81 -20.54 -26.06
C ILE A 170 -9.05 -19.06 -26.33
N ARG A 171 -10.25 -18.69 -26.81
CA ARG A 171 -10.60 -17.29 -27.10
C ARG A 171 -10.50 -16.40 -25.85
N TYR A 172 -10.95 -16.89 -24.70
CA TYR A 172 -10.81 -16.19 -23.43
C TYR A 172 -9.36 -15.93 -23.06
N ALA A 173 -8.52 -16.97 -23.13
CA ALA A 173 -7.09 -16.85 -22.83
C ALA A 173 -6.37 -15.92 -23.82
N GLU A 174 -6.70 -15.97 -25.11
CA GLU A 174 -6.18 -15.06 -26.13
C GLU A 174 -6.58 -13.61 -25.85
N HIS A 175 -7.84 -13.36 -25.45
CA HIS A 175 -8.29 -12.03 -25.06
C HIS A 175 -7.56 -11.50 -23.81
N LYS A 176 -7.37 -12.34 -22.77
CA LYS A 176 -6.58 -11.97 -21.58
C LYS A 176 -5.11 -11.72 -21.94
N LYS A 177 -4.49 -12.54 -22.80
CA LYS A 177 -3.13 -12.29 -23.33
C LYS A 177 -3.03 -10.98 -24.10
N TYR A 178 -4.04 -10.65 -24.91
CA TYR A 178 -4.10 -9.36 -25.61
C TYR A 178 -4.17 -8.18 -24.63
N ARG A 179 -5.07 -8.22 -23.64
CA ARG A 179 -5.12 -7.20 -22.57
C ARG A 179 -3.77 -7.07 -21.85
N GLN A 180 -3.13 -8.20 -21.51
CA GLN A 180 -1.81 -8.18 -20.90
C GLN A 180 -0.75 -7.55 -21.80
N SER A 181 -0.82 -7.75 -23.12
CA SER A 181 0.11 -7.09 -24.07
C SER A 181 -0.07 -5.57 -24.12
N LEU A 182 -1.30 -5.08 -23.93
CA LEU A 182 -1.57 -3.64 -23.80
C LEU A 182 -1.05 -3.10 -22.47
N ASN A 183 -1.26 -3.85 -21.37
CA ASN A 183 -0.75 -3.47 -20.05
C ASN A 183 0.78 -3.41 -20.02
N ALA A 184 1.43 -4.32 -20.73
CA ALA A 184 2.89 -4.41 -20.86
C ALA A 184 3.51 -3.36 -21.82
N GLU A 185 2.71 -2.46 -22.39
CA GLU A 185 3.24 -1.34 -23.17
C GLU A 185 4.11 -0.43 -22.29
N ARG A 186 5.27 -0.06 -22.85
CA ARG A 186 6.32 0.76 -22.23
C ARG A 186 6.92 1.74 -23.22
N THR A 187 7.58 2.76 -22.69
CA THR A 187 8.27 3.78 -23.49
C THR A 187 9.45 3.21 -24.26
N GLU A 188 10.03 2.09 -23.83
CA GLU A 188 11.14 1.43 -24.55
C GLU A 188 10.74 0.98 -25.97
N GLN A 189 9.44 0.77 -26.24
CA GLN A 189 8.95 0.41 -27.56
C GLN A 189 8.56 1.62 -28.41
N ASP A 190 8.58 2.84 -27.85
CA ASP A 190 8.20 4.08 -28.55
C ASP A 190 9.03 4.37 -29.80
N PRO A 191 10.35 4.11 -29.86
CA PRO A 191 11.12 4.28 -31.10
C PRO A 191 10.59 3.47 -32.29
N VAL A 192 9.92 2.34 -32.03
CA VAL A 192 9.28 1.51 -33.05
C VAL A 192 7.83 1.93 -33.25
N ARG A 193 7.06 2.07 -32.16
CA ARG A 193 5.64 2.45 -32.15
C ARG A 193 5.39 3.80 -32.84
N PHE A 194 6.34 4.73 -32.71
CA PHE A 194 6.25 6.11 -33.20
C PHE A 194 7.39 6.49 -34.15
N ALA A 195 8.01 5.53 -34.85
CA ALA A 195 9.19 5.73 -35.71
C ALA A 195 9.07 6.85 -36.77
N ASN A 196 7.86 7.30 -37.10
CA ASN A 196 7.59 8.37 -38.07
C ASN A 196 6.64 9.45 -37.54
N LEU A 197 6.39 9.48 -36.22
CA LEU A 197 5.53 10.48 -35.62
C LEU A 197 6.23 11.84 -35.69
N LYS A 198 5.57 12.82 -36.33
CA LYS A 198 6.00 14.22 -36.32
C LYS A 198 5.45 14.90 -35.06
N PRO A 199 5.95 16.12 -34.70
CA PRO A 199 5.30 16.92 -33.68
C PRO A 199 3.78 16.97 -33.89
N VAL A 200 3.04 16.76 -32.82
CA VAL A 200 1.58 16.63 -32.85
C VAL A 200 0.98 17.98 -32.54
N GLU A 201 0.00 18.40 -33.33
CA GLU A 201 -0.79 19.60 -33.01
C GLU A 201 -2.05 19.16 -32.27
N ALA A 202 -2.35 19.83 -31.16
CA ALA A 202 -3.55 19.61 -30.36
C ALA A 202 -4.36 20.91 -30.23
N THR A 203 -5.67 20.84 -30.45
CA THR A 203 -6.60 21.89 -29.98
C THR A 203 -7.35 21.35 -28.78
N ILE A 204 -7.20 22.03 -27.65
CA ILE A 204 -7.84 21.71 -26.38
C ILE A 204 -8.95 22.73 -26.16
N GLN A 205 -10.20 22.29 -26.28
CA GLN A 205 -11.36 23.15 -26.10
C GLN A 205 -12.01 22.85 -24.76
N VAL A 206 -11.88 23.76 -23.81
CA VAL A 206 -12.47 23.68 -22.47
C VAL A 206 -13.80 24.40 -22.49
N ASN A 207 -14.85 23.75 -22.01
CA ASN A 207 -16.18 24.33 -21.90
C ASN A 207 -16.51 24.61 -20.43
N ALA A 208 -16.26 25.85 -19.99
CA ALA A 208 -16.55 26.26 -18.62
C ALA A 208 -18.05 26.24 -18.27
N GLY A 209 -18.93 26.25 -19.29
CA GLY A 209 -20.37 26.06 -19.10
C GLY A 209 -20.80 24.62 -18.80
N GLN A 210 -19.89 23.65 -18.96
CA GLN A 210 -20.08 22.24 -18.59
C GLN A 210 -19.16 21.88 -17.41
N ALA A 211 -19.32 22.61 -16.32
CA ALA A 211 -18.63 22.33 -15.05
C ALA A 211 -19.40 21.30 -14.22
N LYS A 212 -18.69 20.49 -13.44
CA LYS A 212 -19.27 19.65 -12.37
C LYS A 212 -18.47 19.75 -11.09
N GLU A 213 -19.15 19.69 -9.94
CA GLU A 213 -18.46 19.59 -8.64
C GLU A 213 -17.69 18.28 -8.56
N ILE A 214 -16.48 18.36 -8.04
CA ILE A 214 -15.61 17.21 -7.76
C ILE A 214 -15.13 17.27 -6.32
N SER A 215 -14.64 16.13 -5.83
CA SER A 215 -14.15 15.97 -4.48
C SER A 215 -13.15 17.03 -4.04
N LYS A 216 -13.30 17.46 -2.79
CA LYS A 216 -12.37 18.35 -2.09
C LYS A 216 -11.24 17.57 -1.39
N HIS A 217 -11.34 16.24 -1.38
CA HIS A 217 -10.45 15.29 -0.72
C HIS A 217 -9.59 14.47 -1.69
N LEU A 218 -9.62 14.78 -3.00
CA LEU A 218 -9.11 13.87 -4.04
C LEU A 218 -7.68 13.37 -3.81
N ILE A 219 -6.76 14.22 -3.32
CA ILE A 219 -5.35 13.86 -3.11
C ILE A 219 -5.05 13.78 -1.61
N GLY A 220 -4.68 12.59 -1.13
CA GLY A 220 -4.21 12.34 0.23
C GLY A 220 -2.97 11.45 0.27
N ILE A 221 -2.65 10.93 1.45
CA ILE A 221 -1.55 9.98 1.64
C ILE A 221 -2.02 8.73 2.38
N PHE A 222 -1.41 7.61 2.03
CA PHE A 222 -1.55 6.33 2.71
C PHE A 222 -0.31 6.07 3.56
N PHE A 223 -0.49 5.73 4.83
CA PHE A 223 0.59 5.36 5.73
C PHE A 223 0.33 3.99 6.35
N GLU A 224 1.27 3.08 6.13
CA GLU A 224 1.44 1.88 6.94
C GLU A 224 2.89 1.76 7.40
N ASP A 225 3.11 1.07 8.53
CA ASP A 225 4.47 0.78 9.00
C ASP A 225 5.07 -0.38 8.19
N ILE A 226 5.45 -0.09 6.95
CA ILE A 226 6.25 -0.92 6.05
C ILE A 226 7.59 -0.22 5.81
N ASN A 227 8.64 -0.97 5.50
CA ASN A 227 9.95 -0.45 5.12
C ASN A 227 10.61 0.46 6.18
N TYR A 228 10.35 0.18 7.46
CA TYR A 228 10.74 1.03 8.61
C TYR A 228 10.14 2.44 8.50
N GLY A 229 8.89 2.52 8.03
CA GLY A 229 8.16 3.76 7.81
C GLY A 229 7.85 4.52 9.10
N ALA A 230 7.59 3.82 10.21
CA ALA A 230 7.36 4.40 11.53
C ALA A 230 8.63 4.34 12.40
N ASP A 231 8.89 3.20 13.07
CA ASP A 231 10.03 3.01 13.96
C ASP A 231 11.35 3.01 13.16
N GLY A 232 12.25 3.96 13.45
CA GLY A 232 13.45 4.22 12.66
C GLY A 232 13.24 5.09 11.41
N GLY A 233 12.00 5.55 11.20
CA GLY A 233 11.53 6.38 10.09
C GLY A 233 10.84 7.65 10.53
N LEU A 234 9.52 7.74 10.31
CA LEU A 234 8.70 8.91 10.59
C LEU A 234 8.60 9.21 12.10
N TYR A 235 8.63 8.19 12.95
CA TYR A 235 8.68 8.36 14.40
C TYR A 235 10.09 8.77 14.85
N ALA A 236 10.23 9.81 15.67
CA ALA A 236 11.52 10.45 15.92
C ALA A 236 12.39 9.77 17.01
N GLU A 237 11.98 8.62 17.56
CA GLU A 237 12.81 7.87 18.52
C GLU A 237 14.11 7.42 17.85
N LEU A 238 15.24 7.67 18.53
CA LEU A 238 16.57 7.33 18.03
C LEU A 238 17.11 6.01 18.60
N ILE A 239 16.52 5.52 19.70
CA ILE A 239 16.92 4.26 20.36
C ILE A 239 16.10 3.10 19.83
N GLN A 240 16.77 2.15 19.19
CA GLN A 240 16.15 0.91 18.74
C GLN A 240 16.07 -0.08 19.92
N ASN A 241 14.95 -0.82 20.01
CA ASN A 241 14.71 -1.78 21.09
C ASN A 241 14.82 -1.12 22.49
N ARG A 242 14.18 0.04 22.65
CA ARG A 242 14.30 0.91 23.82
C ARG A 242 13.79 0.33 25.14
N ASP A 243 12.97 -0.70 25.05
CA ASP A 243 12.23 -1.39 26.12
C ASP A 243 12.57 -2.89 26.19
N PHE A 244 13.53 -3.36 25.39
CA PHE A 244 14.00 -4.75 25.40
C PHE A 244 12.93 -5.80 25.01
N GLU A 245 11.88 -5.39 24.31
CA GLU A 245 10.73 -6.25 23.95
C GLU A 245 10.90 -7.02 22.64
N TYR A 246 12.04 -6.90 21.97
CA TYR A 246 12.27 -7.61 20.71
C TYR A 246 12.31 -9.13 20.94
N THR A 247 11.61 -9.87 20.08
CA THR A 247 11.54 -11.34 20.15
C THR A 247 11.85 -11.98 18.79
N PRO A 248 12.45 -13.19 18.75
CA PRO A 248 12.81 -13.81 17.46
C PRO A 248 11.64 -13.92 16.48
N THR A 249 10.42 -14.12 17.00
CA THR A 249 9.20 -14.21 16.21
C THR A 249 8.87 -12.94 15.43
N ASP A 250 9.36 -11.77 15.87
CA ASP A 250 9.17 -10.51 15.15
C ASP A 250 9.81 -10.53 13.75
N ARG A 251 10.85 -11.34 13.57
CA ARG A 251 11.62 -11.44 12.33
C ARG A 251 11.82 -12.90 11.89
N GLY A 252 10.72 -13.64 11.76
CA GLY A 252 10.74 -14.99 11.18
C GLY A 252 11.58 -15.99 11.97
N ASN A 253 11.62 -15.87 13.30
CA ASN A 253 12.42 -16.67 14.24
C ASN A 253 13.95 -16.45 14.15
N ASP A 254 14.41 -15.30 13.65
CA ASP A 254 15.82 -14.91 13.72
C ASP A 254 16.27 -14.77 15.19
N GLN A 255 17.12 -15.68 15.64
CA GLN A 255 17.61 -15.71 17.02
C GLN A 255 18.47 -14.48 17.38
N ASN A 256 18.99 -13.75 16.39
CA ASN A 256 19.71 -12.49 16.62
C ASN A 256 18.77 -11.29 16.81
N TRP A 257 17.48 -11.46 16.54
CA TRP A 257 16.43 -10.50 16.82
C TRP A 257 15.79 -10.82 18.17
N ASN A 258 16.41 -10.38 19.25
CA ASN A 258 15.99 -10.69 20.61
C ASN A 258 16.09 -9.45 21.50
N SER A 259 15.79 -9.60 22.78
CA SER A 259 15.73 -8.52 23.75
C SER A 259 17.03 -7.73 23.91
N THR A 260 18.18 -8.24 23.47
CA THR A 260 19.46 -7.51 23.46
C THR A 260 19.85 -6.97 22.08
N HIS A 261 19.00 -7.10 21.07
CA HIS A 261 19.23 -6.54 19.74
C HIS A 261 19.49 -5.02 19.82
N SER A 262 20.47 -4.54 19.05
CA SER A 262 20.98 -3.16 19.07
C SER A 262 21.65 -2.70 20.38
N TRP A 263 21.75 -3.56 21.40
CA TRP A 263 22.45 -3.31 22.66
C TRP A 263 23.77 -4.08 22.74
N SER A 264 24.79 -3.49 23.36
CA SER A 264 26.05 -4.17 23.65
C SER A 264 26.71 -3.63 24.92
N VAL A 265 27.55 -4.45 25.56
CA VAL A 265 28.36 -4.04 26.70
C VAL A 265 29.78 -3.72 26.23
N GLN A 266 30.26 -2.53 26.58
CA GLN A 266 31.66 -2.14 26.44
C GLN A 266 32.36 -2.32 27.79
N GLY A 267 33.57 -2.89 27.78
CA GLY A 267 34.33 -3.28 28.97
C GLY A 267 34.12 -4.74 29.38
N SER A 268 35.03 -5.31 30.18
CA SER A 268 35.00 -6.73 30.57
C SER A 268 34.34 -7.01 31.92
N ASP A 269 34.21 -5.99 32.78
CA ASP A 269 33.76 -6.15 34.17
C ASP A 269 32.29 -5.70 34.36
N ALA A 270 31.45 -6.00 33.38
CA ALA A 270 30.00 -5.86 33.50
C ALA A 270 29.26 -6.93 32.70
N THR A 271 28.06 -7.28 33.14
CA THR A 271 27.17 -8.19 32.41
C THR A 271 25.82 -7.54 32.14
N LEU A 272 25.20 -7.92 31.02
CA LEU A 272 23.85 -7.56 30.66
C LEU A 272 23.00 -8.83 30.65
N SER A 273 21.91 -8.83 31.42
CA SER A 273 20.85 -9.83 31.32
C SER A 273 19.49 -9.14 31.24
N ILE A 274 18.47 -9.89 30.86
CA ILE A 274 17.09 -9.39 30.77
C ILE A 274 16.26 -10.08 31.84
N ALA A 275 15.46 -9.29 32.56
CA ALA A 275 14.59 -9.75 33.64
C ALA A 275 13.15 -9.33 33.38
N THR A 276 12.21 -9.98 34.06
CA THR A 276 10.75 -9.70 33.91
C THR A 276 10.03 -9.52 35.24
N GLU A 277 10.74 -9.66 36.36
CA GLU A 277 10.17 -9.59 37.68
C GLU A 277 9.94 -8.14 38.10
N ASN A 278 8.70 -7.80 38.48
CA ASN A 278 8.28 -6.46 38.90
C ASN A 278 8.67 -5.38 37.85
N PRO A 279 8.15 -5.49 36.62
CA PRO A 279 8.44 -4.53 35.55
C PRO A 279 7.80 -3.17 35.84
N ILE A 280 8.11 -2.16 35.01
CA ILE A 280 7.44 -0.86 35.08
C ILE A 280 5.95 -1.02 34.81
N HIS A 281 5.63 -1.86 33.82
CA HIS A 281 4.27 -2.17 33.43
C HIS A 281 4.18 -3.61 32.90
N PRO A 282 3.10 -4.36 33.16
CA PRO A 282 2.99 -5.75 32.69
C PRO A 282 2.91 -5.92 31.16
N ASN A 283 2.59 -4.86 30.41
CA ASN A 283 2.53 -4.92 28.94
C ASN A 283 3.91 -4.93 28.27
N ASN A 284 4.93 -4.37 28.95
CA ASN A 284 6.34 -4.39 28.55
C ASN A 284 7.13 -4.99 29.73
N PRO A 285 7.09 -6.31 29.90
CA PRO A 285 7.68 -6.94 31.06
C PRO A 285 9.21 -6.93 31.09
N HIS A 286 9.89 -6.81 29.95
CA HIS A 286 11.34 -6.92 29.88
C HIS A 286 12.03 -5.64 30.36
N TYR A 287 13.17 -5.82 31.04
CA TYR A 287 14.09 -4.73 31.32
C TYR A 287 15.53 -5.23 31.40
N ALA A 288 16.48 -4.34 31.13
CA ALA A 288 17.90 -4.64 31.26
C ALA A 288 18.34 -4.66 32.72
N VAL A 289 19.01 -5.73 33.12
CA VAL A 289 19.81 -5.81 34.35
C VAL A 289 21.27 -5.64 33.95
N PHE A 290 21.84 -4.49 34.29
CA PHE A 290 23.24 -4.16 34.06
C PHE A 290 24.02 -4.27 35.36
N ASP A 291 24.80 -5.35 35.49
CA ASP A 291 25.59 -5.66 36.68
C ASP A 291 27.02 -5.15 36.51
N VAL A 292 27.35 -4.05 37.20
CA VAL A 292 28.61 -3.33 37.01
C VAL A 292 29.57 -3.66 38.14
N ASN A 293 30.68 -4.35 37.82
CA ASN A 293 31.74 -4.72 38.75
C ASN A 293 32.95 -3.79 38.70
N ALA A 294 33.15 -3.07 37.59
CA ALA A 294 34.08 -1.93 37.49
C ALA A 294 33.37 -0.69 36.95
N ALA A 295 33.16 0.30 37.82
CA ALA A 295 32.60 1.59 37.46
C ALA A 295 33.53 2.37 36.50
N GLU A 296 32.97 3.31 35.75
CA GLU A 296 33.68 4.21 34.83
C GLU A 296 34.32 3.54 33.60
N GLN A 297 34.59 2.24 33.64
CA GLN A 297 35.23 1.46 32.58
C GLN A 297 34.25 0.61 31.76
N THR A 298 32.98 0.58 32.18
CA THR A 298 31.94 -0.23 31.55
C THR A 298 30.78 0.62 31.08
N ALA A 299 30.24 0.32 29.89
CA ALA A 299 29.13 1.05 29.31
C ALA A 299 28.11 0.11 28.69
N LEU A 300 26.83 0.46 28.82
CA LEU A 300 25.77 -0.09 28.00
C LEU A 300 25.58 0.80 26.76
N MET A 301 25.74 0.23 25.57
CA MET A 301 25.75 0.94 24.29
C MET A 301 24.50 0.59 23.48
N ASN A 302 23.86 1.58 22.85
CA ASN A 302 22.82 1.35 21.84
C ASN A 302 23.23 1.98 20.51
N ALA A 303 23.12 1.21 19.43
CA ALA A 303 23.52 1.63 18.09
C ALA A 303 22.47 2.50 17.35
N GLY A 304 21.25 2.62 17.89
CA GLY A 304 20.11 3.20 17.18
C GLY A 304 19.72 2.41 15.94
N PHE A 305 18.92 3.02 15.06
CA PHE A 305 18.50 2.44 13.79
C PHE A 305 19.57 2.65 12.70
N ASP A 306 20.55 1.73 12.64
CA ASP A 306 21.75 1.80 11.79
C ASP A 306 22.68 3.00 12.09
N GLY A 307 22.70 3.43 13.35
CA GLY A 307 23.41 4.64 13.79
C GLY A 307 22.45 5.78 14.15
N ILE A 308 22.92 6.70 14.98
CA ILE A 308 22.19 7.90 15.39
C ILE A 308 22.76 9.10 14.65
N ALA A 309 21.93 9.75 13.82
CA ALA A 309 22.31 11.00 13.18
C ALA A 309 22.16 12.18 14.16
N LEU A 310 23.22 12.97 14.28
CA LEU A 310 23.29 14.12 15.17
C LEU A 310 23.72 15.37 14.40
N LYS A 311 23.16 16.51 14.80
CA LYS A 311 23.51 17.81 14.24
C LYS A 311 24.12 18.71 15.32
N LYS A 312 25.24 19.32 15.00
CA LYS A 312 25.98 20.21 15.90
C LYS A 312 25.08 21.31 16.46
N GLY A 313 25.10 21.46 17.77
CA GLY A 313 24.32 22.46 18.50
C GLY A 313 22.85 22.10 18.73
N GLU A 314 22.36 21.01 18.12
CA GLU A 314 21.01 20.52 18.40
C GLU A 314 20.95 19.80 19.75
N LYS A 315 19.74 19.81 20.32
CA LYS A 315 19.45 19.26 21.64
C LYS A 315 18.58 18.03 21.53
N TYR A 316 18.86 17.07 22.39
CA TYR A 316 18.20 15.77 22.44
C TYR A 316 17.74 15.51 23.87
N ASP A 317 16.46 15.21 24.02
CA ASP A 317 15.85 14.82 25.28
C ASP A 317 16.15 13.35 25.54
N PHE A 318 16.91 13.10 26.59
CA PHE A 318 17.20 11.76 27.08
C PHE A 318 16.28 11.42 28.24
N SER A 319 15.77 10.19 28.27
CA SER A 319 15.17 9.62 29.46
C SER A 319 15.46 8.13 29.63
N LEU A 320 15.45 7.66 30.87
CA LEU A 320 15.43 6.25 31.21
C LEU A 320 14.57 6.06 32.45
N PHE A 321 14.00 4.88 32.65
CA PHE A 321 13.56 4.44 33.97
C PHE A 321 14.64 3.57 34.60
N GLY A 322 14.95 3.83 35.87
CA GLY A 322 16.03 3.15 36.56
C GLY A 322 15.70 2.83 38.02
N LYS A 323 16.17 1.68 38.48
CA LYS A 323 16.24 1.31 39.91
C LYS A 323 17.50 0.51 40.21
N VAL A 324 17.89 0.48 41.49
CA VAL A 324 19.08 -0.22 41.97
C VAL A 324 18.66 -1.55 42.59
N LEU A 325 19.06 -2.67 42.01
CA LEU A 325 18.82 -3.98 42.58
C LEU A 325 19.79 -4.23 43.75
N GLU A 326 21.08 -4.06 43.52
CA GLU A 326 22.15 -4.27 44.51
C GLU A 326 23.14 -3.11 44.51
N GLY A 327 23.76 -2.84 45.67
CA GLY A 327 24.62 -1.67 45.87
C GLY A 327 23.84 -0.39 46.17
N LYS A 328 24.54 0.74 46.12
CA LYS A 328 24.01 2.08 46.44
C LYS A 328 23.49 2.83 45.21
N GLY A 329 23.81 2.37 44.01
CA GLY A 329 23.64 3.15 42.79
C GLY A 329 24.47 4.44 42.81
N GLY A 330 24.18 5.35 41.89
CA GLY A 330 24.90 6.61 41.82
C GLY A 330 24.71 7.36 40.51
N LYS A 331 25.69 8.19 40.20
CA LYS A 331 25.76 8.96 38.96
C LYS A 331 25.93 8.00 37.78
N VAL A 332 25.24 8.28 36.69
CA VAL A 332 25.35 7.59 35.41
C VAL A 332 25.63 8.65 34.36
N LEU A 333 26.77 8.56 33.68
CA LEU A 333 27.05 9.41 32.53
C LEU A 333 26.30 8.88 31.32
N VAL A 334 25.74 9.79 30.54
CA VAL A 334 25.06 9.47 29.29
C VAL A 334 25.78 10.23 28.20
N ASN A 335 26.33 9.51 27.23
CA ASN A 335 27.13 10.08 26.16
C ASN A 335 26.51 9.78 24.79
N LEU A 336 26.72 10.71 23.86
CA LEU A 336 26.63 10.48 22.43
C LEU A 336 28.05 10.26 21.93
N VAL A 337 28.31 9.12 21.31
CA VAL A 337 29.64 8.67 20.92
C VAL A 337 29.67 8.49 19.41
N ASP A 338 30.57 9.19 18.72
CA ASP A 338 30.76 9.03 17.29
C ASP A 338 31.46 7.69 16.97
N LYS A 339 31.50 7.30 15.69
CA LYS A 339 32.02 6.01 15.22
C LYS A 339 33.49 5.77 15.59
N ASP A 340 34.28 6.83 15.75
CA ASP A 340 35.69 6.78 16.15
C ASP A 340 35.90 6.68 17.69
N GLY A 341 34.80 6.69 18.47
CA GLY A 341 34.83 6.67 19.92
C GLY A 341 34.82 8.06 20.57
N THR A 342 34.80 9.15 19.79
CA THR A 342 34.77 10.51 20.32
C THR A 342 33.43 10.80 20.99
N ILE A 343 33.47 11.31 22.23
CA ILE A 343 32.27 11.81 22.92
C ILE A 343 31.89 13.17 22.34
N ILE A 344 30.74 13.21 21.67
CA ILE A 344 30.21 14.38 20.96
C ILE A 344 28.94 14.93 21.61
N GLY A 345 28.64 14.48 22.82
CA GLY A 345 27.60 15.00 23.70
C GLY A 345 27.65 14.24 25.01
N GLN A 346 27.51 14.92 26.13
CA GLN A 346 27.54 14.29 27.45
C GLN A 346 26.58 14.98 28.41
N THR A 347 25.93 14.18 29.25
CA THR A 347 25.15 14.62 30.39
C THR A 347 25.23 13.57 31.50
N ALA A 348 24.52 13.79 32.61
CA ALA A 348 24.47 12.82 33.69
C ALA A 348 23.08 12.77 34.32
N VAL A 349 22.70 11.57 34.77
CA VAL A 349 21.54 11.32 35.62
C VAL A 349 21.98 10.58 36.89
N ASN A 350 21.11 10.51 37.89
CA ASN A 350 21.34 9.74 39.11
C ASN A 350 20.33 8.59 39.22
N VAL A 351 20.81 7.37 39.41
CA VAL A 351 19.98 6.19 39.65
C VAL A 351 20.35 5.61 41.01
N THR A 352 19.55 5.96 42.03
CA THR A 352 19.78 5.58 43.44
C THR A 352 18.57 4.94 44.10
N SER A 353 17.40 5.01 43.46
CA SER A 353 16.13 4.51 44.00
C SER A 353 16.07 2.98 43.96
N LYS A 354 15.37 2.37 44.94
CA LYS A 354 15.00 0.93 44.89
C LYS A 354 13.72 0.69 44.08
N ASP A 355 12.88 1.71 43.95
CA ASP A 355 11.70 1.70 43.09
C ASP A 355 12.02 2.28 41.71
N TRP A 356 11.24 1.89 40.69
CA TRP A 356 11.33 2.47 39.36
C TRP A 356 11.10 3.99 39.40
N LYS A 357 12.06 4.75 38.86
CA LYS A 357 11.96 6.21 38.70
C LYS A 357 12.49 6.62 37.34
N GLN A 358 11.72 7.48 36.66
CA GLN A 358 12.16 8.09 35.41
C GLN A 358 13.19 9.18 35.69
N GLN A 359 14.31 9.11 34.98
CA GLN A 359 15.34 10.15 34.93
C GLN A 359 15.29 10.84 33.58
N LYS A 360 15.56 12.14 33.57
CA LYS A 360 15.56 12.97 32.36
C LYS A 360 16.79 13.85 32.34
N ALA A 361 17.35 14.03 31.16
CA ALA A 361 18.43 14.96 30.91
C ALA A 361 18.35 15.48 29.48
N VAL A 362 19.12 16.53 29.18
CA VAL A 362 19.28 17.05 27.82
C VAL A 362 20.73 16.89 27.41
N LEU A 363 20.95 16.36 26.22
CA LEU A 363 22.23 16.30 25.54
C LEU A 363 22.28 17.41 24.48
N THR A 364 23.44 18.04 24.32
CA THR A 364 23.70 18.94 23.19
C THR A 364 24.83 18.35 22.37
N ALA A 365 24.61 18.12 21.07
CA ALA A 365 25.65 17.60 20.20
C ALA A 365 26.71 18.67 19.91
N THR A 366 27.99 18.33 20.05
CA THR A 366 29.12 19.25 19.84
C THR A 366 29.69 19.20 18.43
N SER A 367 29.35 18.16 17.65
CA SER A 367 29.64 17.98 16.23
C SER A 367 28.46 17.33 15.50
N ASP A 368 28.49 17.36 14.17
CA ASP A 368 27.63 16.52 13.36
C ASP A 368 28.12 15.06 13.44
N ALA A 369 27.22 14.10 13.38
CA ALA A 369 27.55 12.69 13.24
C ALA A 369 26.46 11.99 12.40
N VAL A 370 26.87 11.02 11.59
CA VAL A 370 25.94 10.28 10.71
C VAL A 370 25.54 8.92 11.29
N ALA A 371 26.35 8.39 12.20
CA ALA A 371 26.17 7.07 12.80
C ALA A 371 26.79 7.00 14.21
N ALA A 372 26.34 7.89 15.09
CA ALA A 372 26.72 7.86 16.51
C ALA A 372 25.98 6.74 17.26
N SER A 373 26.38 6.49 18.51
CA SER A 373 25.73 5.58 19.44
C SER A 373 25.45 6.26 20.76
N LEU A 374 24.43 5.77 21.48
CA LEU A 374 24.19 6.14 22.87
C LEU A 374 25.09 5.28 23.78
N SER A 375 25.68 5.88 24.80
CA SER A 375 26.51 5.21 25.81
C SER A 375 26.05 5.57 27.22
N ILE A 376 25.79 4.57 28.06
CA ILE A 376 25.36 4.72 29.45
C ILE A 376 26.44 4.15 30.37
N VAL A 377 27.10 5.01 31.15
CA VAL A 377 28.30 4.67 31.93
C VAL A 377 28.06 4.91 33.44
N PRO A 378 27.72 3.87 34.21
CA PRO A 378 27.60 3.97 35.66
C PRO A 378 28.93 4.32 36.33
N GLN A 379 28.86 5.24 37.30
CA GLN A 379 30.01 5.73 38.06
C GLN A 379 30.12 5.06 39.44
N ALA A 380 29.29 4.04 39.69
CA ALA A 380 29.33 3.25 40.92
C ALA A 380 29.09 1.77 40.61
N VAL A 381 29.88 0.91 41.26
CA VAL A 381 29.70 -0.55 41.27
C VAL A 381 28.37 -0.86 41.93
N SER A 382 27.42 -1.35 41.15
CA SER A 382 26.04 -1.65 41.55
C SER A 382 25.36 -2.44 40.44
N LYS A 383 24.25 -3.09 40.78
CA LYS A 383 23.39 -3.77 39.81
C LYS A 383 22.19 -2.88 39.51
N TYR A 384 22.10 -2.40 38.29
CA TYR A 384 21.06 -1.47 37.84
C TYR A 384 20.00 -2.23 37.03
N ALA A 385 18.73 -1.93 37.26
CA ALA A 385 17.67 -2.25 36.33
C ALA A 385 17.32 -0.99 35.54
N LEU A 386 17.34 -1.09 34.21
CA LEU A 386 17.16 0.01 33.26
C LEU A 386 16.12 -0.37 32.22
N ASP A 387 15.22 0.54 31.89
CA ASP A 387 14.12 0.28 30.95
C ASP A 387 13.61 1.60 30.33
N MET A 388 12.86 1.51 29.24
CA MET A 388 12.26 2.63 28.50
C MET A 388 13.29 3.74 28.23
N ILE A 389 14.44 3.35 27.68
CA ILE A 389 15.56 4.24 27.40
C ILE A 389 15.31 4.95 26.08
N SER A 390 15.15 6.26 26.13
CA SER A 390 14.72 7.05 24.98
C SER A 390 15.67 8.21 24.72
N LEU A 391 15.89 8.50 23.44
CA LEU A 391 16.61 9.69 22.98
C LEU A 391 15.81 10.32 21.84
N PHE A 392 15.21 11.48 22.10
CA PHE A 392 14.40 12.21 21.12
C PHE A 392 15.06 13.53 20.72
N PRO A 393 15.05 13.92 19.43
CA PRO A 393 15.41 15.28 19.05
C PRO A 393 14.38 16.27 19.60
N GLN A 394 14.81 17.43 20.12
CA GLN A 394 13.88 18.51 20.50
C GLN A 394 13.21 19.15 19.28
N LYS A 395 13.84 19.05 18.10
CA LYS A 395 13.32 19.56 16.83
C LYS A 395 12.50 18.49 16.09
N THR A 396 11.35 18.15 16.64
CA THR A 396 10.34 17.34 15.94
C THR A 396 9.46 18.21 15.06
N PHE A 397 8.72 17.58 14.14
CA PHE A 397 7.71 18.27 13.33
C PHE A 397 6.72 19.01 14.25
N LYS A 398 6.54 20.31 14.00
CA LYS A 398 5.73 21.24 14.83
C LYS A 398 6.08 21.25 16.33
N GLY A 399 7.25 20.74 16.73
CA GLY A 399 7.69 20.70 18.13
C GLY A 399 6.87 19.78 19.04
N ARG A 400 6.19 18.78 18.47
CA ARG A 400 5.42 17.79 19.26
C ARG A 400 6.35 16.90 20.08
N LYS A 401 6.09 16.73 21.37
CA LYS A 401 6.73 15.68 22.19
C LYS A 401 6.28 14.31 21.71
N ASN A 402 7.15 13.30 21.78
CA ASN A 402 6.89 11.98 21.19
C ASN A 402 6.51 12.08 19.70
N GLY A 403 7.02 13.13 19.02
CA GLY A 403 6.56 13.56 17.72
C GLY A 403 7.32 12.91 16.57
N LEU A 404 7.14 13.52 15.40
CA LEU A 404 7.66 12.97 14.15
C LEU A 404 8.98 13.60 13.74
N ARG A 405 9.76 12.83 12.98
CA ARG A 405 11.00 13.26 12.35
C ARG A 405 10.71 14.40 11.38
N ALA A 406 11.31 15.57 11.63
CA ALA A 406 10.84 16.83 11.07
C ALA A 406 10.98 16.94 9.54
N ASP A 407 12.06 16.43 8.95
CA ASP A 407 12.32 16.46 7.50
C ASP A 407 11.36 15.54 6.72
N LEU A 408 11.14 14.31 7.21
CA LEU A 408 10.16 13.37 6.62
C LEU A 408 8.73 13.93 6.73
N ALA A 409 8.31 14.34 7.91
CA ALA A 409 6.97 14.88 8.11
C ALA A 409 6.73 16.17 7.31
N GLN A 410 7.74 17.05 7.17
CA GLN A 410 7.63 18.22 6.31
C GLN A 410 7.53 17.84 4.83
N THR A 411 8.29 16.85 4.38
CA THR A 411 8.19 16.33 3.00
C THR A 411 6.78 15.80 2.72
N LEU A 412 6.16 15.10 3.68
CA LEU A 412 4.76 14.68 3.55
C LEU A 412 3.79 15.85 3.55
N ALA A 413 4.00 16.84 4.42
CA ALA A 413 3.17 18.04 4.48
C ALA A 413 3.24 18.85 3.18
N ASP A 414 4.39 18.88 2.50
CA ASP A 414 4.61 19.59 1.23
C ASP A 414 3.83 18.99 0.05
N LEU A 415 3.25 17.79 0.19
CA LEU A 415 2.26 17.26 -0.77
C LEU A 415 0.91 17.99 -0.68
N HIS A 416 0.65 18.69 0.43
CA HIS A 416 -0.66 19.22 0.82
C HIS A 416 -1.76 18.14 0.79
N PRO A 417 -1.60 17.01 1.51
CA PRO A 417 -2.62 15.96 1.53
C PRO A 417 -3.91 16.47 2.17
N ARG A 418 -5.07 16.06 1.64
CA ARG A 418 -6.40 16.38 2.21
C ARG A 418 -6.82 15.40 3.28
N PHE A 419 -6.24 14.21 3.29
CA PHE A 419 -6.49 13.18 4.29
C PHE A 419 -5.24 12.30 4.48
N VAL A 420 -5.21 11.55 5.59
CA VAL A 420 -4.20 10.52 5.88
C VAL A 420 -4.90 9.23 6.25
N ARG A 421 -4.68 8.16 5.48
CA ARG A 421 -5.08 6.79 5.81
C ARG A 421 -4.02 6.13 6.69
N PHE A 422 -4.41 5.60 7.86
CA PHE A 422 -3.49 4.97 8.83
C PHE A 422 -4.24 3.98 9.75
N PRO A 423 -3.58 3.10 10.52
CA PRO A 423 -2.20 2.66 10.37
C PRO A 423 -2.02 1.76 9.13
N GLY A 424 -3.07 1.60 8.32
CA GLY A 424 -3.02 1.28 6.91
C GLY A 424 -2.53 -0.10 6.53
N GLY A 425 -3.04 -0.58 5.40
CA GLY A 425 -2.62 -1.77 4.72
C GLY A 425 -2.78 -3.02 5.56
N CYS A 426 -2.00 -4.04 5.20
CA CYS A 426 -1.99 -5.33 5.86
C CYS A 426 -1.71 -5.22 7.37
N VAL A 427 -0.97 -4.19 7.83
CA VAL A 427 -0.68 -3.97 9.26
C VAL A 427 -1.95 -3.82 10.10
N ALA A 428 -3.02 -3.21 9.57
CA ALA A 428 -4.25 -2.98 10.34
C ALA A 428 -5.02 -4.27 10.66
N HIS A 429 -4.99 -5.28 9.78
CA HIS A 429 -5.74 -6.54 9.91
C HIS A 429 -4.84 -7.72 10.26
N GLY A 430 -3.52 -7.53 10.29
CA GLY A 430 -2.59 -8.41 10.99
C GLY A 430 -2.31 -9.73 10.29
N ASP A 431 -1.23 -10.38 10.71
CA ASP A 431 -0.88 -11.74 10.30
C ASP A 431 -1.49 -12.72 11.31
N GLY A 432 -2.76 -13.05 11.07
CA GLY A 432 -3.64 -13.76 12.01
C GLY A 432 -4.41 -12.83 12.96
N ILE A 433 -5.52 -13.34 13.53
CA ILE A 433 -6.43 -12.54 14.39
C ILE A 433 -5.72 -11.94 15.61
N ASP A 434 -4.80 -12.67 16.23
CA ASP A 434 -4.06 -12.22 17.42
C ASP A 434 -3.06 -11.09 17.12
N ASN A 435 -2.82 -10.82 15.84
CA ASN A 435 -1.93 -9.77 15.36
C ASN A 435 -2.68 -8.60 14.69
N ILE A 436 -4.03 -8.57 14.72
CA ILE A 436 -4.79 -7.37 14.31
C ILE A 436 -4.29 -6.16 15.11
N TYR A 437 -4.21 -5.00 14.45
CA TYR A 437 -3.70 -3.80 15.09
C TYR A 437 -4.67 -3.30 16.18
N ASP A 438 -4.29 -3.50 17.43
CA ASP A 438 -5.00 -2.98 18.59
C ASP A 438 -4.66 -1.50 18.82
N TRP A 439 -5.59 -0.62 18.46
CA TRP A 439 -5.42 0.83 18.61
C TRP A 439 -5.36 1.27 20.08
N LYS A 440 -6.07 0.58 21.00
CA LYS A 440 -6.10 0.92 22.43
C LYS A 440 -4.74 0.70 23.07
N GLY A 441 -4.05 -0.37 22.67
CA GLY A 441 -2.67 -0.64 23.08
C GLY A 441 -1.63 0.35 22.54
N SER A 442 -2.00 1.26 21.62
CA SER A 442 -1.11 2.28 21.05
C SER A 442 -1.19 3.65 21.72
N ILE A 443 -2.07 3.84 22.70
CA ILE A 443 -2.27 5.14 23.38
C ILE A 443 -1.94 5.09 24.86
N GLY A 444 -1.78 6.27 25.47
CA GLY A 444 -1.38 6.40 26.88
C GLY A 444 0.13 6.49 27.07
N PRO A 445 0.60 6.37 28.33
CA PRO A 445 2.02 6.40 28.66
C PRO A 445 2.79 5.33 27.88
N LEU A 446 3.99 5.66 27.40
CA LEU A 446 4.77 4.80 26.51
C LEU A 446 5.06 3.43 27.16
N GLU A 447 5.37 3.41 28.45
CA GLU A 447 5.65 2.20 29.22
C GLU A 447 4.43 1.29 29.35
N ALA A 448 3.23 1.80 29.14
CA ALA A 448 1.98 1.04 29.20
C ALA A 448 1.47 0.60 27.82
N ARG A 449 2.03 1.13 26.73
CA ARG A 449 1.70 0.69 25.38
C ARG A 449 2.16 -0.74 25.20
N LYS A 450 1.37 -1.56 24.53
CA LYS A 450 1.76 -2.95 24.27
C LYS A 450 2.60 -2.94 22.98
N PRO A 451 3.70 -3.67 22.81
CA PRO A 451 4.38 -3.76 21.52
C PRO A 451 3.61 -4.71 20.60
N LEU A 452 3.98 -4.79 19.33
CA LEU A 452 3.42 -5.76 18.41
C LEU A 452 4.46 -6.18 17.36
N ARG A 453 4.46 -7.46 16.98
CA ARG A 453 5.16 -7.88 15.76
C ARG A 453 4.62 -7.10 14.56
N ASN A 454 5.52 -6.55 13.74
CA ASN A 454 5.19 -6.00 12.44
C ASN A 454 4.98 -7.13 11.43
N LEU A 455 3.87 -7.08 10.68
CA LEU A 455 3.57 -8.01 9.59
C LEU A 455 4.70 -8.06 8.54
N TRP A 456 5.45 -6.97 8.36
CA TRP A 456 6.57 -6.85 7.44
C TRP A 456 7.92 -7.33 8.00
N GLY A 457 7.91 -8.08 9.11
CA GLY A 457 9.08 -8.83 9.58
C GLY A 457 10.05 -8.02 10.45
N TYR A 458 9.53 -7.15 11.31
CA TYR A 458 10.27 -6.45 12.35
C TYR A 458 9.37 -6.14 13.57
N HIS A 459 9.82 -5.32 14.51
CA HIS A 459 9.12 -5.00 15.75
C HIS A 459 8.45 -3.62 15.68
N GLN A 460 7.23 -3.48 16.22
CA GLN A 460 6.56 -2.19 16.38
C GLN A 460 6.46 -1.83 17.86
N THR A 461 7.06 -0.72 18.24
CA THR A 461 6.98 -0.17 19.61
C THR A 461 5.60 0.39 19.93
N ARG A 462 4.81 0.72 18.88
CA ARG A 462 3.60 1.54 18.96
C ARG A 462 3.82 2.89 19.65
N GLY A 463 5.04 3.41 19.60
CA GLY A 463 5.39 4.78 20.02
C GLY A 463 4.79 5.85 19.11
N LEU A 464 4.69 5.56 17.81
CA LEU A 464 3.79 6.25 16.88
C LEU A 464 2.45 5.50 16.89
N GLY A 465 1.54 5.95 17.75
CA GLY A 465 0.21 5.37 17.93
C GLY A 465 -0.90 6.26 17.36
N TYR A 466 -2.14 5.85 17.59
CA TYR A 466 -3.32 6.57 17.07
C TYR A 466 -3.38 8.04 17.51
N HIS A 467 -2.97 8.36 18.74
CA HIS A 467 -2.93 9.75 19.20
C HIS A 467 -1.95 10.60 18.37
N GLU A 468 -0.75 10.07 18.11
CA GLU A 468 0.25 10.75 17.31
C GLU A 468 -0.17 10.89 15.84
N TYR A 469 -0.86 9.89 15.25
CA TYR A 469 -1.43 10.01 13.91
C TYR A 469 -2.50 11.10 13.82
N PHE A 470 -3.41 11.20 14.80
CA PHE A 470 -4.41 12.28 14.83
C PHE A 470 -3.77 13.67 14.93
N LEU A 471 -2.75 13.83 15.77
CA LEU A 471 -1.98 15.07 15.86
C LEU A 471 -1.27 15.40 14.55
N PHE A 472 -0.72 14.39 13.87
CA PHE A 472 -0.08 14.58 12.58
C PHE A 472 -1.05 15.06 11.50
N CYS A 473 -2.27 14.50 11.46
CA CYS A 473 -3.34 14.96 10.58
C CYS A 473 -3.68 16.43 10.86
N GLU A 474 -3.88 16.80 12.12
CA GLU A 474 -4.14 18.18 12.54
C GLU A 474 -3.01 19.14 12.12
N ASP A 475 -1.76 18.73 12.32
CA ASP A 475 -0.57 19.54 12.03
C ASP A 475 -0.37 19.81 10.52
N MET A 476 -0.92 18.94 9.65
CA MET A 476 -0.95 19.10 8.19
C MET A 476 -2.24 19.75 7.67
N GLY A 477 -3.29 19.85 8.50
CA GLY A 477 -4.62 20.25 8.04
C GLY A 477 -5.31 19.18 7.18
N ALA A 478 -5.00 17.91 7.41
CA ALA A 478 -5.57 16.76 6.73
C ALA A 478 -6.63 16.07 7.59
N GLU A 479 -7.64 15.48 6.97
CA GLU A 479 -8.65 14.66 7.65
C GLU A 479 -8.05 13.29 8.03
N PRO A 480 -8.26 12.79 9.26
CA PRO A 480 -7.84 11.43 9.63
C PRO A 480 -8.77 10.38 9.03
N VAL A 481 -8.20 9.32 8.45
CA VAL A 481 -8.90 8.12 7.94
C VAL A 481 -8.29 6.88 8.62
N PRO A 482 -8.63 6.62 9.91
CA PRO A 482 -8.21 5.41 10.59
C PRO A 482 -8.85 4.17 9.96
N VAL A 483 -8.07 3.10 9.80
CA VAL A 483 -8.50 1.80 9.24
C VAL A 483 -8.39 0.72 10.31
N LEU A 484 -9.46 -0.07 10.47
CA LEU A 484 -9.52 -1.24 11.35
C LEU A 484 -9.93 -2.47 10.56
N ALA A 485 -9.56 -3.65 11.04
CA ALA A 485 -9.97 -4.90 10.42
C ALA A 485 -11.50 -5.04 10.39
N ALA A 486 -12.04 -5.72 9.37
CA ALA A 486 -13.45 -6.07 9.30
C ALA A 486 -13.79 -7.31 10.17
N GLY A 487 -13.05 -7.53 11.25
CA GLY A 487 -13.15 -8.74 12.09
C GLY A 487 -12.54 -9.99 11.47
N VAL A 488 -11.74 -9.86 10.41
CA VAL A 488 -11.01 -10.96 9.74
C VAL A 488 -9.53 -10.58 9.61
N PRO A 489 -8.60 -11.56 9.52
CA PRO A 489 -7.18 -11.25 9.40
C PRO A 489 -6.80 -10.91 7.95
N CYS A 490 -5.56 -10.53 7.67
CA CYS A 490 -5.12 -10.33 6.28
C CYS A 490 -5.31 -11.60 5.42
N GLN A 491 -5.71 -11.46 4.16
CA GLN A 491 -5.82 -12.58 3.21
C GLN A 491 -4.51 -13.32 2.92
N ASN A 492 -3.38 -12.73 3.32
CA ASN A 492 -2.06 -13.33 3.24
C ASN A 492 -1.51 -13.77 4.61
N SER A 493 -2.38 -13.97 5.59
CA SER A 493 -1.95 -14.46 6.91
C SER A 493 -1.34 -15.86 6.80
N GLY A 494 -0.29 -16.10 7.57
CA GLY A 494 0.39 -17.38 7.74
C GLY A 494 0.54 -17.80 9.20
N THR A 495 0.00 -17.03 10.14
CA THR A 495 0.10 -17.30 11.58
C THR A 495 -1.24 -17.72 12.17
N CYS A 496 -1.22 -18.80 12.95
CA CYS A 496 -2.37 -19.30 13.69
C CYS A 496 -2.83 -18.30 14.76
N ALA A 497 -4.15 -18.19 14.94
CA ALA A 497 -4.77 -17.50 16.07
C ALA A 497 -4.98 -18.45 17.26
N HIS A 498 -5.28 -17.89 18.42
CA HIS A 498 -5.55 -18.62 19.66
C HIS A 498 -6.70 -19.65 19.55
N HIS A 499 -7.60 -19.48 18.58
CA HIS A 499 -8.73 -20.37 18.32
C HIS A 499 -8.56 -21.22 17.05
N SER A 500 -7.41 -21.14 16.36
CA SER A 500 -7.12 -22.01 15.22
C SER A 500 -6.96 -23.46 15.68
N LYS A 501 -7.52 -24.40 14.90
CA LYS A 501 -7.56 -25.84 15.24
C LYS A 501 -6.83 -26.71 14.23
N ASP A 502 -6.51 -26.18 13.06
CA ASP A 502 -5.99 -26.90 11.90
C ASP A 502 -5.32 -25.95 10.89
N GLU A 503 -4.79 -26.50 9.80
CA GLU A 503 -4.16 -25.71 8.73
C GLU A 503 -5.12 -24.74 8.05
N LEU A 504 -6.41 -25.10 7.97
CA LEU A 504 -7.43 -24.28 7.34
C LEU A 504 -7.63 -22.98 8.11
N THR A 505 -7.78 -23.05 9.44
CA THR A 505 -8.01 -21.90 10.31
C THR A 505 -6.73 -21.16 10.73
N CYS A 506 -5.56 -21.60 10.28
CA CYS A 506 -4.27 -20.97 10.56
C CYS A 506 -3.77 -20.05 9.43
N MET A 507 -4.34 -20.12 8.22
CA MET A 507 -3.78 -19.48 7.04
C MET A 507 -4.83 -18.73 6.22
N GLY A 508 -4.38 -17.71 5.51
CA GLY A 508 -5.22 -16.82 4.71
C GLY A 508 -6.23 -16.06 5.55
N GLN A 509 -7.28 -15.55 4.90
CA GLN A 509 -8.42 -14.90 5.57
C GLN A 509 -9.43 -15.92 6.13
N GLN A 510 -8.94 -17.08 6.59
CA GLN A 510 -9.82 -18.09 7.16
C GLN A 510 -9.92 -17.91 8.67
N GLY A 511 -11.14 -18.10 9.17
CA GLY A 511 -11.46 -17.68 10.53
C GLY A 511 -11.61 -16.16 10.61
N GLY A 512 -12.36 -15.73 11.61
CA GLY A 512 -12.52 -14.33 11.97
C GLY A 512 -12.53 -14.23 13.49
N VAL A 513 -12.61 -13.01 14.02
CA VAL A 513 -12.86 -12.80 15.46
C VAL A 513 -14.03 -13.71 15.89
N PRO A 514 -13.87 -14.57 16.93
CA PRO A 514 -14.93 -15.46 17.37
C PRO A 514 -16.23 -14.71 17.64
N MET A 515 -17.39 -15.31 17.35
CA MET A 515 -18.68 -14.61 17.47
C MET A 515 -18.94 -14.12 18.90
N GLU A 516 -18.47 -14.87 19.89
CA GLU A 516 -18.50 -14.50 21.31
C GLU A 516 -17.62 -13.30 21.67
N GLU A 517 -16.65 -12.94 20.82
CA GLU A 517 -15.75 -11.79 20.98
C GLU A 517 -16.14 -10.59 20.11
N MET A 518 -17.03 -10.78 19.13
CA MET A 518 -17.43 -9.74 18.18
C MET A 518 -18.04 -8.51 18.84
N ASP A 519 -18.85 -8.68 19.90
CA ASP A 519 -19.44 -7.54 20.62
C ASP A 519 -18.37 -6.64 21.23
N GLN A 520 -17.30 -7.23 21.78
CA GLN A 520 -16.18 -6.46 22.31
C GLN A 520 -15.39 -5.77 21.20
N TYR A 521 -15.16 -6.46 20.07
CA TYR A 521 -14.48 -5.86 18.92
C TYR A 521 -15.26 -4.68 18.34
N ILE A 522 -16.58 -4.81 18.21
CA ILE A 522 -17.46 -3.70 17.79
C ILE A 522 -17.38 -2.54 18.78
N GLN A 523 -17.37 -2.82 20.08
CA GLN A 523 -17.19 -1.78 21.08
C GLN A 523 -15.83 -1.09 20.94
N ASP A 524 -14.76 -1.80 20.60
CA ASP A 524 -13.44 -1.20 20.35
C ASP A 524 -13.43 -0.25 19.15
N VAL A 525 -14.22 -0.55 18.10
CA VAL A 525 -14.43 0.36 16.95
C VAL A 525 -15.18 1.62 17.38
N LEU A 526 -16.28 1.47 18.13
CA LEU A 526 -17.06 2.61 18.64
C LEU A 526 -16.26 3.48 19.61
N ASP A 527 -15.42 2.84 20.43
CA ASP A 527 -14.54 3.50 21.38
C ASP A 527 -13.49 4.38 20.69
N LEU A 528 -13.02 4.00 19.49
CA LEU A 528 -12.12 4.84 18.70
C LEU A 528 -12.84 6.12 18.25
N ILE A 529 -14.09 5.99 17.80
CA ILE A 529 -14.90 7.14 17.40
C ILE A 529 -15.15 8.04 18.63
N GLU A 530 -15.45 7.46 19.80
CA GLU A 530 -15.58 8.22 21.05
C GLU A 530 -14.24 8.86 21.47
N TYR A 531 -13.11 8.19 21.27
CA TYR A 531 -11.79 8.79 21.51
C TYR A 531 -11.58 10.03 20.66
N ALA A 532 -11.91 9.97 19.37
CA ALA A 532 -11.72 11.08 18.45
C ALA A 532 -12.73 12.22 18.69
N ASN A 533 -14.00 11.90 18.91
CA ASN A 533 -15.11 12.87 18.87
C ASN A 533 -15.77 13.15 20.23
N GLY A 534 -15.60 12.26 21.21
CA GLY A 534 -16.29 12.31 22.49
C GLY A 534 -15.96 13.54 23.35
N ASP A 535 -16.92 13.94 24.18
CA ASP A 535 -16.77 15.04 25.13
C ASP A 535 -15.77 14.65 26.23
N ALA A 536 -14.73 15.47 26.38
CA ALA A 536 -13.62 15.25 27.32
C ALA A 536 -14.01 15.08 28.80
N ARG A 537 -15.23 15.51 29.18
CA ARG A 537 -15.71 15.47 30.57
C ARG A 537 -16.81 14.44 30.79
N LYS A 538 -17.46 13.96 29.74
CA LYS A 538 -18.66 13.10 29.84
C LYS A 538 -18.43 11.68 29.37
N THR A 539 -17.43 11.47 28.51
CA THR A 539 -17.17 10.19 27.86
C THR A 539 -15.86 9.59 28.35
N VAL A 540 -15.75 8.26 28.32
CA VAL A 540 -14.56 7.56 28.82
C VAL A 540 -13.37 7.86 27.92
N TRP A 541 -13.58 7.72 26.60
CA TRP A 541 -12.49 7.88 25.65
C TRP A 541 -12.19 9.33 25.31
N GLY A 542 -13.18 10.23 25.35
CA GLY A 542 -12.92 11.67 25.31
C GLY A 542 -12.06 12.14 26.48
N LYS A 543 -12.27 11.58 27.70
CA LYS A 543 -11.41 11.87 28.86
C LYS A 543 -9.99 11.35 28.63
N LYS A 544 -9.81 10.14 28.10
CA LYS A 544 -8.47 9.61 27.76
C LYS A 544 -7.74 10.47 26.72
N ARG A 545 -8.45 10.99 25.71
CA ARG A 545 -7.89 11.95 24.74
C ARG A 545 -7.43 13.24 25.43
N ALA A 546 -8.23 13.75 26.37
CA ALA A 546 -7.88 14.93 27.15
C ALA A 546 -6.68 14.70 28.08
N GLU A 547 -6.60 13.54 28.74
CA GLU A 547 -5.46 13.11 29.56
C GLU A 547 -4.17 12.98 28.73
N ALA A 548 -4.26 12.57 27.47
CA ALA A 548 -3.16 12.57 26.50
C ALA A 548 -2.73 13.99 26.06
N GLY A 549 -3.45 15.04 26.49
CA GLY A 549 -3.10 16.44 26.24
C GLY A 549 -3.95 17.13 25.15
N HIS A 550 -4.98 16.47 24.63
CA HIS A 550 -5.84 17.03 23.58
C HIS A 550 -7.33 16.98 23.98
N PRO A 551 -7.84 17.98 24.74
CA PRO A 551 -9.23 17.97 25.20
C PRO A 551 -10.25 18.24 24.08
N LYS A 552 -9.85 18.87 22.97
CA LYS A 552 -10.78 19.17 21.86
C LYS A 552 -11.01 17.91 21.01
N PRO A 553 -12.19 17.72 20.41
CA PRO A 553 -12.37 16.66 19.42
C PRO A 553 -11.43 16.81 18.23
N PHE A 554 -11.01 15.69 17.64
CA PHE A 554 -10.31 15.66 16.34
C PHE A 554 -11.27 15.81 15.16
N ASN A 555 -12.58 15.69 15.39
CA ASN A 555 -13.63 15.81 14.37
C ASN A 555 -13.48 14.76 13.25
N LEU A 556 -13.37 13.50 13.64
CA LEU A 556 -13.31 12.34 12.76
C LEU A 556 -14.56 12.25 11.89
N LYS A 557 -14.38 12.21 10.57
CA LYS A 557 -15.44 12.11 9.55
C LYS A 557 -15.48 10.78 8.81
N PHE A 558 -14.35 10.07 8.75
CA PHE A 558 -14.18 8.87 7.95
C PHE A 558 -13.59 7.75 8.81
N ILE A 559 -14.01 6.52 8.57
CA ILE A 559 -13.41 5.32 9.18
C ILE A 559 -13.38 4.19 8.15
N GLY A 560 -12.21 3.60 7.94
CA GLY A 560 -12.07 2.40 7.10
C GLY A 560 -12.34 1.14 7.91
N ILE A 561 -13.19 0.26 7.40
CA ILE A 561 -13.47 -1.06 7.99
C ILE A 561 -13.16 -2.12 6.94
N GLY A 562 -12.06 -2.84 7.15
CA GLY A 562 -11.44 -3.73 6.18
C GLY A 562 -10.38 -3.06 5.31
N ASN A 563 -9.61 -3.88 4.60
CA ASN A 563 -8.62 -3.49 3.58
C ASN A 563 -8.28 -4.75 2.76
N GLU A 564 -8.34 -4.67 1.42
CA GLU A 564 -7.98 -5.79 0.52
C GLU A 564 -8.57 -7.17 0.90
N ASP A 565 -9.73 -7.19 1.57
CA ASP A 565 -10.29 -8.44 2.11
C ASP A 565 -10.85 -9.33 1.00
N MET A 566 -10.68 -10.63 1.14
CA MET A 566 -11.52 -11.57 0.39
C MET A 566 -12.98 -11.41 0.85
N ILE A 567 -13.92 -11.31 -0.08
CA ILE A 567 -15.33 -11.06 0.26
C ILE A 567 -16.06 -12.38 0.55
N THR A 568 -15.56 -13.09 1.56
CA THR A 568 -16.08 -14.39 2.00
C THR A 568 -17.32 -14.23 2.89
N PRO A 569 -18.14 -15.27 3.08
CA PRO A 569 -19.25 -15.22 4.05
C PRO A 569 -18.81 -14.83 5.48
N VAL A 570 -17.60 -15.23 5.88
CA VAL A 570 -17.00 -14.90 7.20
C VAL A 570 -16.75 -13.39 7.32
N PHE A 571 -16.25 -12.76 6.24
CA PHE A 571 -16.09 -11.32 6.15
C PHE A 571 -17.45 -10.60 6.15
N VAL A 572 -18.36 -11.03 5.28
CA VAL A 572 -19.68 -10.38 5.09
C VAL A 572 -20.44 -10.28 6.41
N GLU A 573 -20.50 -11.37 7.18
CA GLU A 573 -21.17 -11.41 8.49
C GLU A 573 -20.60 -10.35 9.45
N ARG A 574 -19.27 -10.29 9.59
CA ARG A 574 -18.59 -9.41 10.55
C ARG A 574 -18.58 -7.96 10.12
N PHE A 575 -18.30 -7.71 8.84
CA PHE A 575 -18.38 -6.37 8.25
C PHE A 575 -19.77 -5.78 8.48
N LYS A 576 -20.84 -6.56 8.24
CA LYS A 576 -22.21 -6.10 8.46
C LYS A 576 -22.48 -5.75 9.93
N MET A 577 -22.04 -6.59 10.87
CA MET A 577 -22.19 -6.29 12.31
C MET A 577 -21.52 -4.97 12.70
N ILE A 578 -20.29 -4.73 12.23
CA ILE A 578 -19.54 -3.51 12.50
C ILE A 578 -20.21 -2.30 11.82
N PHE A 579 -20.53 -2.42 10.54
CA PHE A 579 -21.16 -1.36 9.75
C PHE A 579 -22.51 -0.92 10.35
N ASP A 580 -23.38 -1.88 10.70
CA ASP A 580 -24.68 -1.59 11.30
C ASP A 580 -24.54 -0.91 12.67
N ALA A 581 -23.55 -1.33 13.48
CA ALA A 581 -23.27 -0.70 14.78
C ALA A 581 -22.77 0.75 14.64
N VAL A 582 -21.82 1.00 13.74
CA VAL A 582 -21.31 2.36 13.47
C VAL A 582 -22.42 3.24 12.92
N LYS A 583 -23.18 2.76 11.91
CA LYS A 583 -24.30 3.51 11.32
C LYS A 583 -25.38 3.87 12.34
N ALA A 584 -25.66 2.98 13.30
CA ALA A 584 -26.66 3.22 14.34
C ALA A 584 -26.20 4.22 15.42
N LYS A 585 -24.90 4.23 15.76
CA LYS A 585 -24.36 5.04 16.86
C LYS A 585 -23.71 6.35 16.42
N HIS A 586 -23.13 6.35 15.23
CA HIS A 586 -22.36 7.43 14.63
C HIS A 586 -22.73 7.66 13.16
N PRO A 587 -24.00 7.97 12.84
CA PRO A 587 -24.44 8.22 11.47
C PRO A 587 -23.73 9.42 10.82
N GLU A 588 -23.06 10.27 11.59
CA GLU A 588 -22.23 11.38 11.13
C GLU A 588 -20.87 10.94 10.55
N VAL A 589 -20.42 9.71 10.82
CA VAL A 589 -19.16 9.16 10.34
C VAL A 589 -19.39 8.33 9.08
N THR A 590 -18.64 8.62 8.03
CA THR A 590 -18.66 7.87 6.77
C THR A 590 -17.82 6.60 6.91
N VAL A 591 -18.45 5.43 6.86
CA VAL A 591 -17.75 4.15 6.79
C VAL A 591 -17.26 3.91 5.36
N ILE A 592 -15.97 3.65 5.21
CA ILE A 592 -15.36 3.21 3.97
C ILE A 592 -15.19 1.68 4.05
N GLY A 593 -15.89 0.94 3.19
CA GLY A 593 -15.73 -0.51 3.04
C GLY A 593 -14.65 -0.85 2.01
N THR A 594 -14.49 -2.13 1.67
CA THR A 594 -13.55 -2.61 0.65
C THR A 594 -14.26 -3.41 -0.44
N THR A 595 -13.77 -3.33 -1.68
CA THR A 595 -14.17 -4.22 -2.78
C THR A 595 -13.14 -5.33 -3.01
N GLY A 596 -12.29 -5.60 -2.03
CA GLY A 596 -11.30 -6.67 -2.07
C GLY A 596 -9.96 -6.27 -2.69
N PRO A 597 -9.08 -7.25 -2.95
CA PRO A 597 -7.65 -7.02 -3.13
C PRO A 597 -7.25 -6.47 -4.50
N PHE A 598 -8.19 -6.35 -5.45
CA PHE A 598 -7.86 -5.95 -6.82
C PHE A 598 -9.04 -5.31 -7.54
N TYR A 599 -8.75 -4.66 -8.68
CA TYR A 599 -9.70 -3.89 -9.50
C TYR A 599 -10.58 -4.74 -10.45
N GLU A 600 -10.38 -6.05 -10.48
CA GLU A 600 -11.20 -7.01 -11.22
C GLU A 600 -11.19 -8.37 -10.49
N GLY A 601 -12.16 -9.22 -10.81
CA GLY A 601 -12.28 -10.55 -10.24
C GLY A 601 -13.45 -10.66 -9.28
N THR A 602 -13.57 -11.81 -8.64
CA THR A 602 -14.81 -12.17 -7.94
C THR A 602 -15.00 -11.38 -6.65
N ASP A 603 -13.94 -11.17 -5.87
CA ASP A 603 -14.01 -10.30 -4.68
C ASP A 603 -14.45 -8.88 -5.04
N TYR A 604 -13.94 -8.35 -6.17
CA TYR A 604 -14.34 -7.05 -6.71
C TYR A 604 -15.83 -6.99 -7.03
N GLU A 605 -16.35 -7.95 -7.79
CA GLU A 605 -17.77 -7.99 -8.15
C GLU A 605 -18.66 -8.15 -6.92
N VAL A 606 -18.35 -9.12 -6.04
CA VAL A 606 -19.14 -9.41 -4.83
C VAL A 606 -19.05 -8.27 -3.81
N GLY A 607 -17.89 -7.62 -3.68
CA GLY A 607 -17.70 -6.46 -2.81
C GLY A 607 -18.56 -5.28 -3.25
N TRP A 608 -18.63 -5.00 -4.55
CA TRP A 608 -19.53 -3.96 -5.09
C TRP A 608 -21.01 -4.31 -4.90
N ASP A 609 -21.39 -5.58 -5.05
CA ASP A 609 -22.75 -6.05 -4.79
C ASP A 609 -23.12 -5.88 -3.32
N LEU A 610 -22.22 -6.26 -2.40
CA LEU A 610 -22.39 -6.09 -0.95
C LEU A 610 -22.51 -4.61 -0.57
N ALA A 611 -21.64 -3.75 -1.10
CA ALA A 611 -21.68 -2.32 -0.85
C ALA A 611 -23.00 -1.70 -1.33
N THR A 612 -23.50 -2.16 -2.48
CA THR A 612 -24.80 -1.75 -3.02
C THR A 612 -25.95 -2.23 -2.12
N GLU A 613 -25.93 -3.50 -1.69
CA GLU A 613 -26.95 -4.09 -0.81
C GLU A 613 -27.06 -3.33 0.52
N LEU A 614 -25.93 -3.07 1.18
CA LEU A 614 -25.89 -2.44 2.50
C LEU A 614 -26.02 -0.91 2.45
N GLY A 615 -25.88 -0.32 1.26
CA GLY A 615 -25.81 1.14 1.08
C GLY A 615 -24.58 1.72 1.76
N VAL A 616 -23.42 1.10 1.56
CA VAL A 616 -22.13 1.61 2.05
C VAL A 616 -21.84 2.93 1.30
N PRO A 617 -21.50 4.03 2.00
CA PRO A 617 -21.39 5.34 1.35
C PRO A 617 -20.13 5.47 0.48
N MET A 618 -19.07 4.73 0.80
CA MET A 618 -17.81 4.74 0.06
C MET A 618 -17.12 3.38 0.13
N VAL A 619 -16.46 2.98 -0.95
CA VAL A 619 -15.66 1.75 -1.01
C VAL A 619 -14.22 2.04 -1.42
N ASP A 620 -13.31 1.22 -0.92
CA ASP A 620 -11.88 1.26 -1.19
C ASP A 620 -11.51 0.28 -2.32
N GLU A 621 -10.80 0.80 -3.34
CA GLU A 621 -10.27 0.07 -4.49
C GLU A 621 -8.75 0.18 -4.54
N HIS A 622 -8.08 -0.92 -4.91
CA HIS A 622 -6.63 -1.03 -4.88
C HIS A 622 -6.07 -1.61 -6.17
N TYR A 623 -4.99 -1.04 -6.70
CA TYR A 623 -4.26 -1.64 -7.81
C TYR A 623 -2.82 -1.16 -8.05
N TYR A 624 -1.93 -2.15 -8.20
CA TYR A 624 -0.53 -1.99 -8.57
C TYR A 624 -0.31 -2.49 -10.00
N VAL A 625 -0.18 -1.59 -10.97
CA VAL A 625 -0.31 -1.92 -12.40
C VAL A 625 0.89 -1.47 -13.23
N GLU A 626 1.05 -2.06 -14.41
CA GLU A 626 2.03 -1.57 -15.40
C GLU A 626 1.53 -0.25 -16.05
N PRO A 627 2.43 0.66 -16.49
CA PRO A 627 2.06 1.90 -17.17
C PRO A 627 1.06 1.75 -18.32
N GLY A 628 1.15 0.68 -19.11
CA GLY A 628 0.21 0.41 -20.19
C GLY A 628 -1.23 0.26 -19.71
N TRP A 629 -1.47 -0.28 -18.51
CA TRP A 629 -2.82 -0.36 -17.94
C TRP A 629 -3.40 1.05 -17.75
N MET A 630 -2.62 1.97 -17.16
CA MET A 630 -3.05 3.35 -16.96
C MET A 630 -3.31 4.07 -18.30
N ILE A 631 -2.48 3.83 -19.32
CA ILE A 631 -2.67 4.37 -20.68
C ILE A 631 -3.96 3.86 -21.32
N HIS A 632 -4.31 2.58 -21.11
CA HIS A 632 -5.42 1.92 -21.78
C HIS A 632 -6.75 1.92 -21.01
N ASN A 633 -6.76 2.31 -19.73
CA ASN A 633 -7.95 2.32 -18.87
C ASN A 633 -8.35 3.74 -18.42
N GLN A 634 -8.07 4.76 -19.23
CA GLN A 634 -8.44 6.15 -18.93
C GLN A 634 -9.95 6.40 -18.86
N GLU A 635 -10.80 5.46 -19.27
CA GLU A 635 -12.26 5.55 -19.17
C GLU A 635 -12.83 4.65 -18.06
N TYR A 636 -11.98 4.10 -17.18
CA TYR A 636 -12.37 3.10 -16.17
C TYR A 636 -13.53 3.58 -15.29
N TYR A 637 -13.45 4.79 -14.73
CA TYR A 637 -14.50 5.37 -13.89
C TYR A 637 -15.63 6.05 -14.69
N ASP A 638 -15.46 6.28 -15.99
CA ASP A 638 -16.43 7.03 -16.80
C ASP A 638 -17.78 6.33 -16.92
N HIS A 639 -17.83 5.01 -16.72
CA HIS A 639 -19.04 4.19 -16.82
C HIS A 639 -19.63 3.78 -15.47
N TYR A 640 -19.06 4.25 -14.35
CA TYR A 640 -19.56 3.89 -13.03
C TYR A 640 -20.95 4.46 -12.78
N ASP A 641 -21.76 3.75 -11.99
CA ASP A 641 -23.06 4.24 -11.59
C ASP A 641 -22.91 5.32 -10.50
N ARG A 642 -23.18 6.59 -10.85
CA ARG A 642 -23.04 7.76 -9.95
C ARG A 642 -24.02 7.73 -8.77
N SER A 643 -24.99 6.81 -8.76
CA SER A 643 -25.96 6.63 -7.66
C SER A 643 -25.47 5.64 -6.58
N LYS A 644 -24.41 4.88 -6.86
CA LYS A 644 -23.80 3.93 -5.92
C LYS A 644 -22.79 4.61 -5.00
N ALA A 645 -22.12 3.80 -4.16
CA ALA A 645 -21.03 4.23 -3.28
C ALA A 645 -19.98 5.07 -4.03
N LYS A 646 -19.41 6.06 -3.34
CA LYS A 646 -18.21 6.75 -3.82
C LYS A 646 -17.01 5.81 -3.80
N VAL A 647 -15.97 6.15 -4.55
CA VAL A 647 -14.72 5.39 -4.58
C VAL A 647 -13.63 6.15 -3.84
N TYR A 648 -12.95 5.44 -2.95
CA TYR A 648 -11.61 5.78 -2.51
C TYR A 648 -10.64 4.85 -3.25
N LEU A 649 -9.76 5.42 -4.08
CA LEU A 649 -8.62 4.67 -4.62
C LEU A 649 -7.49 4.65 -3.58
N GLY A 650 -7.60 3.74 -2.61
CA GLY A 650 -6.77 3.69 -1.40
C GLY A 650 -5.31 3.39 -1.64
N GLU A 651 -5.04 2.55 -2.63
CA GLU A 651 -3.68 2.17 -2.99
C GLU A 651 -3.54 2.07 -4.50
N TYR A 652 -2.65 2.88 -5.06
CA TYR A 652 -2.23 2.72 -6.44
C TYR A 652 -0.76 3.07 -6.65
N ALA A 653 -0.13 2.37 -7.59
CA ALA A 653 1.17 2.74 -8.13
C ALA A 653 1.40 2.11 -9.51
N ALA A 654 2.13 2.80 -10.37
CA ALA A 654 2.65 2.21 -11.59
C ALA A 654 3.98 1.50 -11.32
N HIS A 655 4.20 0.30 -11.87
CA HIS A 655 5.48 -0.40 -11.78
C HIS A 655 5.93 -1.01 -13.10
N LEU A 656 7.23 -0.91 -13.34
CA LEU A 656 7.94 -1.58 -14.43
C LEU A 656 8.72 -2.78 -13.88
N PRO A 657 9.23 -3.71 -14.73
CA PRO A 657 10.18 -4.71 -14.27
C PRO A 657 11.38 -4.08 -13.57
N GLY A 658 11.76 -4.67 -12.44
CA GLY A 658 12.76 -4.08 -11.54
C GLY A 658 12.23 -2.93 -10.68
N ARG A 659 10.94 -2.60 -10.77
CA ARG A 659 10.19 -1.65 -9.92
C ARG A 659 10.90 -0.29 -9.71
N PRO A 660 11.40 0.38 -10.76
CA PRO A 660 11.92 1.74 -10.63
C PRO A 660 10.77 2.73 -10.34
N ASN A 661 11.09 3.82 -9.64
CA ASN A 661 10.34 5.05 -9.76
C ASN A 661 11.10 5.99 -10.71
N ASN A 662 10.51 6.32 -11.86
CA ASN A 662 11.14 7.10 -12.92
C ASN A 662 10.11 7.96 -13.67
N VAL A 663 10.57 8.74 -14.65
CA VAL A 663 9.70 9.58 -15.49
C VAL A 663 8.58 8.77 -16.16
N GLU A 664 8.83 7.55 -16.66
CA GLU A 664 7.78 6.73 -17.28
C GLU A 664 6.63 6.40 -16.32
N THR A 665 6.92 5.87 -15.13
CA THR A 665 5.88 5.53 -14.15
C THR A 665 5.17 6.79 -13.66
N ALA A 666 5.91 7.85 -13.38
CA ALA A 666 5.36 9.12 -12.89
C ALA A 666 4.45 9.81 -13.91
N LEU A 667 4.75 9.71 -15.21
CA LEU A 667 3.89 10.27 -16.27
C LEU A 667 2.66 9.39 -16.55
N ALA A 668 2.77 8.07 -16.40
CA ALA A 668 1.61 7.18 -16.49
C ALA A 668 0.61 7.47 -15.36
N GLU A 669 1.11 7.67 -14.15
CA GLU A 669 0.31 8.12 -13.00
C GLU A 669 -0.30 9.49 -13.25
N ALA A 670 0.49 10.46 -13.74
CA ALA A 670 0.00 11.80 -14.06
C ALA A 670 -1.10 11.78 -15.13
N LEU A 671 -0.96 10.93 -16.16
CA LEU A 671 -1.94 10.72 -17.21
C LEU A 671 -3.24 10.15 -16.62
N TYR A 672 -3.13 9.09 -15.82
CA TYR A 672 -4.28 8.43 -15.22
C TYR A 672 -5.03 9.36 -14.25
N LEU A 673 -4.31 10.17 -13.48
CA LEU A 673 -4.91 11.16 -12.59
C LEU A 673 -5.74 12.23 -13.34
N THR A 674 -5.53 12.46 -14.65
CA THR A 674 -6.45 13.30 -15.43
C THR A 674 -7.82 12.66 -15.60
N ALA A 675 -7.88 11.33 -15.73
CA ALA A 675 -9.12 10.57 -15.79
C ALA A 675 -9.79 10.45 -14.42
N VAL A 676 -9.00 10.29 -13.37
CA VAL A 676 -9.50 10.32 -11.98
C VAL A 676 -10.10 11.68 -11.65
N GLU A 677 -9.41 12.79 -11.94
CA GLU A 677 -9.92 14.14 -11.67
C GLU A 677 -11.15 14.47 -12.51
N ARG A 678 -11.22 13.97 -13.76
CA ARG A 678 -12.45 13.99 -14.57
C ARG A 678 -13.60 13.26 -13.90
N ASN A 679 -13.35 12.20 -13.15
CA ASN A 679 -14.36 11.43 -12.42
C ASN A 679 -14.33 11.71 -10.92
N GLY A 680 -13.88 12.90 -10.49
CA GLY A 680 -13.83 13.28 -9.08
C GLY A 680 -15.21 13.46 -8.42
N ASP A 681 -16.29 13.30 -9.19
CA ASP A 681 -17.66 13.13 -8.71
C ASP A 681 -17.98 11.69 -8.27
N VAL A 682 -17.17 10.71 -8.69
CA VAL A 682 -17.25 9.29 -8.29
C VAL A 682 -16.10 8.96 -7.35
N VAL A 683 -14.87 9.28 -7.75
CA VAL A 683 -13.65 9.06 -6.95
C VAL A 683 -13.48 10.23 -5.99
N GLU A 684 -13.79 10.00 -4.71
CA GLU A 684 -13.71 11.02 -3.67
C GLU A 684 -12.29 11.17 -3.11
N MET A 685 -11.51 10.09 -3.09
CA MET A 685 -10.18 10.08 -2.44
C MET A 685 -9.21 9.23 -3.26
N THR A 686 -7.92 9.58 -3.23
CA THR A 686 -6.83 8.77 -3.78
C THR A 686 -5.57 8.88 -2.94
N SER A 687 -4.80 7.80 -2.86
CA SER A 687 -3.47 7.80 -2.24
C SER A 687 -2.52 6.82 -2.92
N TYR A 688 -1.32 7.32 -3.24
CA TYR A 688 -0.23 6.47 -3.71
C TYR A 688 0.26 5.55 -2.58
N ALA A 689 0.63 4.32 -2.91
CA ALA A 689 1.22 3.37 -1.96
C ALA A 689 2.38 2.54 -2.56
N PRO A 690 3.37 2.11 -1.75
CA PRO A 690 3.63 2.53 -0.37
C PRO A 690 4.37 3.89 -0.29
N LEU A 691 4.35 4.50 0.88
CA LEU A 691 4.76 5.91 1.04
C LEU A 691 6.25 6.11 1.32
N LEU A 692 6.80 5.38 2.30
CA LEU A 692 8.15 5.59 2.82
C LEU A 692 8.97 4.31 2.74
N ALA A 693 10.26 4.42 2.39
CA ALA A 693 11.21 3.32 2.49
C ALA A 693 12.59 3.75 2.99
N LYS A 694 13.03 3.12 4.09
CA LYS A 694 14.40 3.29 4.59
C LYS A 694 15.39 2.47 3.76
N ASP A 695 16.53 3.08 3.42
CA ASP A 695 17.63 2.39 2.73
C ASP A 695 18.05 1.13 3.50
N GLY A 696 18.19 0.01 2.79
CA GLY A 696 18.62 -1.27 3.37
C GLY A 696 17.51 -2.07 4.07
N HIS A 697 16.33 -1.48 4.27
CA HIS A 697 15.20 -2.10 4.98
C HIS A 697 13.91 -2.11 4.16
N THR A 698 14.01 -2.40 2.86
CA THR A 698 12.89 -2.32 1.92
C THR A 698 12.29 -3.70 1.64
N GLN A 699 11.07 -3.96 2.11
CA GLN A 699 10.26 -5.15 1.84
C GLN A 699 9.43 -5.02 0.55
N TRP A 700 9.03 -3.80 0.18
CA TRP A 700 8.25 -3.53 -1.04
C TRP A 700 8.86 -2.39 -1.85
N ASN A 701 8.74 -2.45 -3.18
CA ASN A 701 9.11 -1.36 -4.10
C ASN A 701 8.07 -1.26 -5.22
N PRO A 702 7.94 -0.12 -5.91
CA PRO A 702 8.56 1.17 -5.60
C PRO A 702 7.84 1.91 -4.46
N ASP A 703 8.50 2.90 -3.85
CA ASP A 703 7.95 3.76 -2.80
C ASP A 703 7.99 5.24 -3.22
N LEU A 704 7.11 6.06 -2.62
CA LEU A 704 7.03 7.47 -2.96
C LEU A 704 8.26 8.27 -2.49
N ILE A 705 8.82 7.92 -1.33
CA ILE A 705 9.95 8.60 -0.70
C ILE A 705 10.93 7.57 -0.13
N TYR A 706 12.20 7.65 -0.54
CA TYR A 706 13.29 6.88 0.06
C TYR A 706 14.05 7.75 1.06
N PHE A 707 14.58 7.17 2.14
CA PHE A 707 15.31 7.94 3.14
C PHE A 707 16.38 7.12 3.87
N ASN A 708 17.28 7.82 4.55
CA ASN A 708 18.18 7.26 5.56
C ASN A 708 18.25 8.20 6.77
N ASN A 709 19.18 7.98 7.69
CA ASN A 709 19.27 8.76 8.93
C ASN A 709 19.54 10.26 8.71
N THR A 710 20.06 10.66 7.55
CA THR A 710 20.50 12.03 7.27
C THR A 710 19.79 12.69 6.08
N GLU A 711 19.18 11.89 5.20
CA GLU A 711 18.63 12.35 3.93
C GLU A 711 17.20 11.83 3.71
N VAL A 712 16.39 12.66 3.06
CA VAL A 712 15.09 12.31 2.49
C VAL A 712 15.17 12.55 0.98
N ARG A 713 14.77 11.55 0.19
CA ARG A 713 14.87 11.54 -1.28
C ARG A 713 13.48 11.27 -1.88
N PRO A 714 12.71 12.34 -2.15
CA PRO A 714 11.47 12.22 -2.89
C PRO A 714 11.73 11.74 -4.32
N THR A 715 10.89 10.83 -4.80
CA THR A 715 11.01 10.24 -6.15
C THR A 715 10.37 11.10 -7.23
N VAL A 716 10.45 10.68 -8.50
CA VAL A 716 9.76 11.36 -9.60
C VAL A 716 8.24 11.30 -9.40
N GLY A 717 7.72 10.14 -8.97
CA GLY A 717 6.31 9.95 -8.61
C GLY A 717 5.85 10.85 -7.47
N TYR A 718 6.71 11.13 -6.47
CA TYR A 718 6.41 12.10 -5.41
C TYR A 718 6.05 13.46 -6.02
N TYR A 719 6.83 13.93 -7.00
CA TYR A 719 6.58 15.23 -7.60
C TYR A 719 5.30 15.24 -8.45
N THR A 720 4.91 14.11 -9.06
CA THR A 720 3.57 13.98 -9.67
C THR A 720 2.49 14.19 -8.62
N GLN A 721 2.55 13.50 -7.48
CA GLN A 721 1.57 13.66 -6.39
C GLN A 721 1.57 15.08 -5.83
N GLN A 722 2.74 15.68 -5.64
CA GLN A 722 2.88 17.07 -5.17
C GLN A 722 2.24 18.07 -6.15
N MET A 723 2.49 17.91 -7.44
CA MET A 723 1.92 18.77 -8.48
C MET A 723 0.39 18.68 -8.52
N TYR A 724 -0.21 17.52 -8.25
CA TYR A 724 -1.66 17.38 -8.10
C TYR A 724 -2.17 17.95 -6.76
N GLY A 725 -1.57 17.60 -5.62
CA GLY A 725 -2.01 18.02 -4.29
C GLY A 725 -1.94 19.54 -4.05
N GLN A 726 -0.94 20.21 -4.64
CA GLN A 726 -0.81 21.68 -4.60
C GLN A 726 -1.71 22.40 -5.62
N ASN A 727 -2.27 21.68 -6.60
CA ASN A 727 -3.07 22.25 -7.69
C ASN A 727 -4.42 21.51 -7.85
N ALA A 728 -5.08 21.23 -6.72
CA ALA A 728 -6.44 20.72 -6.69
C ALA A 728 -7.47 21.82 -7.00
N GLY A 729 -8.59 21.43 -7.60
CA GLY A 729 -9.78 22.28 -7.75
C GLY A 729 -11.01 21.60 -7.16
N THR A 730 -12.14 22.31 -7.13
CA THR A 730 -13.43 21.81 -6.62
C THR A 730 -14.47 21.68 -7.73
N GLU A 731 -14.20 22.21 -8.91
CA GLU A 731 -15.03 22.05 -10.10
C GLU A 731 -14.17 21.51 -11.25
N TYR A 732 -14.59 20.43 -11.90
CA TYR A 732 -14.00 19.96 -13.15
C TYR A 732 -14.67 20.63 -14.35
N LEU A 733 -13.89 21.12 -15.30
CA LEU A 733 -14.36 21.73 -16.53
C LEU A 733 -14.19 20.75 -17.69
N SER A 734 -15.30 20.38 -18.32
CA SER A 734 -15.29 19.49 -19.49
C SER A 734 -14.36 20.02 -20.58
N SER A 735 -13.55 19.14 -21.16
CA SER A 735 -12.63 19.51 -22.23
C SER A 735 -12.61 18.45 -23.33
N THR A 736 -12.34 18.89 -24.56
CA THR A 736 -12.15 18.01 -25.72
C THR A 736 -10.79 18.24 -26.33
N VAL A 737 -10.13 17.16 -26.75
CA VAL A 737 -8.80 17.20 -27.37
C VAL A 737 -8.93 16.75 -28.82
N LYS A 738 -8.64 17.66 -29.75
CA LYS A 738 -8.57 17.37 -31.18
C LYS A 738 -7.10 17.35 -31.62
N LEU A 739 -6.64 16.21 -32.09
CA LEU A 739 -5.29 16.04 -32.63
C LEU A 739 -5.29 16.20 -34.16
N ASN A 740 -4.15 16.62 -34.73
CA ASN A 740 -3.97 16.70 -36.18
C ASN A 740 -3.83 15.33 -36.89
N ASN A 741 -3.85 14.24 -36.12
CA ASN A 741 -3.88 12.88 -36.62
C ASN A 741 -4.93 12.06 -35.83
N GLY A 742 -5.43 10.99 -36.45
CA GLY A 742 -6.43 10.10 -35.84
C GLY A 742 -5.85 8.85 -35.17
N TRP A 743 -4.56 8.85 -34.80
CA TRP A 743 -3.93 7.64 -34.27
C TRP A 743 -4.33 7.43 -32.81
N ASP A 744 -5.04 6.33 -32.55
CA ASP A 744 -5.49 5.97 -31.21
C ASP A 744 -4.32 5.84 -30.20
N ALA A 745 -3.19 5.28 -30.63
CA ALA A 745 -1.97 5.19 -29.82
C ALA A 745 -1.41 6.56 -29.40
N VAL A 746 -1.61 7.61 -30.22
CA VAL A 746 -1.23 8.99 -29.92
C VAL A 746 -2.24 9.62 -28.97
N LYS A 747 -3.55 9.47 -29.25
CA LYS A 747 -4.64 9.97 -28.40
C LYS A 747 -4.48 9.52 -26.96
N LYS A 748 -4.19 8.24 -26.74
CA LYS A 748 -4.02 7.65 -25.40
C LYS A 748 -2.82 8.18 -24.61
N ARG A 749 -1.90 8.93 -25.23
CA ARG A 749 -0.69 9.47 -24.59
C ARG A 749 -0.71 10.99 -24.42
N VAL A 750 -1.85 11.62 -24.70
CA VAL A 750 -2.08 13.06 -24.47
C VAL A 750 -3.22 13.23 -23.47
N GLY A 751 -2.88 13.58 -22.23
CA GLY A 751 -3.84 13.77 -21.13
C GLY A 751 -4.14 15.24 -20.87
N VAL A 752 -5.39 15.54 -20.54
CA VAL A 752 -5.84 16.90 -20.18
C VAL A 752 -6.82 16.81 -19.01
N SER A 753 -6.57 17.61 -17.98
CA SER A 753 -7.54 17.94 -16.94
C SER A 753 -7.56 19.43 -16.70
N VAL A 754 -8.75 20.01 -16.55
CA VAL A 754 -8.92 21.42 -16.24
C VAL A 754 -9.89 21.56 -15.09
N VAL A 755 -9.43 22.16 -14.01
CA VAL A 755 -10.24 22.37 -12.81
C VAL A 755 -10.24 23.84 -12.40
N LYS A 756 -11.26 24.22 -11.64
CA LYS A 756 -11.36 25.52 -11.00
C LYS A 756 -11.36 25.33 -9.48
N ASP A 757 -10.54 26.10 -8.79
CA ASP A 757 -10.63 26.25 -7.34
C ASP A 757 -11.57 27.42 -7.05
N VAL A 758 -12.78 27.12 -6.58
CA VAL A 758 -13.80 28.16 -6.34
C VAL A 758 -13.44 29.11 -5.21
N ASN A 759 -12.54 28.71 -4.30
CA ASN A 759 -12.15 29.55 -3.16
C ASN A 759 -11.19 30.67 -3.56
N THR A 760 -10.30 30.38 -4.52
CA THR A 760 -9.34 31.34 -5.06
C THR A 760 -9.82 31.98 -6.36
N GLY A 761 -10.70 31.29 -7.09
CA GLY A 761 -11.10 31.63 -8.46
C GLY A 761 -10.17 31.06 -9.52
N ASP A 762 -9.05 30.44 -9.14
CA ASP A 762 -7.99 30.02 -10.05
C ASP A 762 -8.46 28.93 -11.02
N TYR A 763 -7.98 29.01 -12.26
CA TYR A 763 -8.10 27.95 -13.27
C TYR A 763 -6.79 27.17 -13.35
N ILE A 764 -6.86 25.85 -13.31
CA ILE A 764 -5.68 24.98 -13.28
C ILE A 764 -5.76 24.03 -14.46
N VAL A 765 -4.84 24.19 -15.41
CA VAL A 765 -4.74 23.35 -16.61
C VAL A 765 -3.60 22.36 -16.42
N LYS A 766 -3.92 21.07 -16.43
CA LYS A 766 -2.98 19.95 -16.31
C LYS A 766 -2.86 19.24 -17.66
N LEU A 767 -1.64 19.15 -18.18
CA LEU A 767 -1.35 18.66 -19.52
C LEU A 767 -0.26 17.59 -19.44
N VAL A 768 -0.54 16.39 -19.97
CA VAL A 768 0.41 15.26 -19.99
C VAL A 768 0.73 14.86 -21.43
N ASN A 769 2.01 14.79 -21.77
CA ASN A 769 2.51 14.25 -23.04
C ASN A 769 3.43 13.07 -22.76
N MET A 770 2.98 11.85 -23.04
CA MET A 770 3.77 10.62 -22.96
C MET A 770 4.37 10.21 -24.32
N LEU A 771 4.41 11.10 -25.31
CA LEU A 771 4.97 10.82 -26.63
C LEU A 771 6.46 11.16 -26.69
N PRO A 772 7.24 10.50 -27.59
CA PRO A 772 8.63 10.86 -27.88
C PRO A 772 8.80 12.17 -28.68
N VAL A 773 7.71 12.91 -28.92
CA VAL A 773 7.71 14.15 -29.70
C VAL A 773 6.94 15.24 -28.95
N GLU A 774 7.21 16.50 -29.30
CA GLU A 774 6.45 17.63 -28.79
C GLU A 774 4.96 17.56 -29.21
N VAL A 775 4.08 17.97 -28.30
CA VAL A 775 2.67 18.27 -28.62
C VAL A 775 2.47 19.79 -28.55
N SER A 776 2.34 20.44 -29.70
CA SER A 776 2.04 21.86 -29.80
C SER A 776 0.54 22.07 -29.59
N SER A 777 0.15 22.60 -28.44
CA SER A 777 -1.25 22.73 -28.03
C SER A 777 -1.77 24.17 -28.15
N GLN A 778 -3.01 24.31 -28.59
CA GLN A 778 -3.80 25.54 -28.46
C GLN A 778 -4.90 25.27 -27.43
N VAL A 779 -4.81 25.89 -26.26
CA VAL A 779 -5.81 25.81 -25.20
C VAL A 779 -6.81 26.97 -25.38
N LYS A 780 -8.09 26.63 -25.37
CA LYS A 780 -9.20 27.57 -25.45
C LYS A 780 -10.11 27.42 -24.26
N LEU A 781 -10.25 28.47 -23.45
CA LEU A 781 -11.11 28.48 -22.28
C LEU A 781 -12.45 29.14 -22.65
N ASP A 782 -13.33 28.36 -23.29
CA ASP A 782 -14.63 28.85 -23.72
C ASP A 782 -15.59 29.01 -22.53
N GLY A 783 -16.40 30.07 -22.58
CA GLY A 783 -17.41 30.34 -21.55
C GLY A 783 -16.86 30.89 -20.24
N THR A 784 -15.58 31.28 -20.18
CA THR A 784 -14.99 32.02 -19.06
C THR A 784 -14.48 33.40 -19.51
N THR A 785 -14.25 34.30 -18.57
CA THR A 785 -13.53 35.55 -18.78
C THR A 785 -12.48 35.66 -17.69
N LEU A 786 -11.21 35.56 -18.07
CA LEU A 786 -10.13 35.71 -17.11
C LEU A 786 -10.03 37.17 -16.63
N VAL A 787 -9.93 37.37 -15.32
CA VAL A 787 -9.88 38.67 -14.66
C VAL A 787 -8.45 38.96 -14.23
N ASN A 788 -7.78 39.87 -14.95
CA ASN A 788 -6.38 40.28 -14.70
C ASN A 788 -5.45 39.08 -14.42
N PRO A 789 -5.38 38.09 -15.35
CA PRO A 789 -4.71 36.82 -15.07
C PRO A 789 -3.20 37.00 -14.90
N SER A 790 -2.64 36.31 -13.91
CA SER A 790 -1.24 35.90 -13.90
C SER A 790 -1.20 34.37 -13.93
N ALA A 791 -0.13 33.76 -14.45
CA ALA A 791 -0.03 32.32 -14.44
C ALA A 791 1.37 31.83 -14.06
N THR A 792 1.40 30.71 -13.35
CA THR A 792 2.61 29.95 -13.06
C THR A 792 2.55 28.64 -13.82
N LYS A 793 3.62 28.30 -14.53
CA LYS A 793 3.80 27.00 -15.17
C LYS A 793 4.83 26.19 -14.40
N THR A 794 4.45 24.98 -13.99
CA THR A 794 5.34 23.98 -13.40
C THR A 794 5.41 22.78 -14.32
N ILE A 795 6.62 22.36 -14.70
CA ILE A 795 6.85 21.24 -15.62
C ILE A 795 7.76 20.18 -15.01
N LEU A 796 7.35 18.93 -15.08
CA LEU A 796 8.16 17.73 -14.88
C LEU A 796 8.41 17.07 -16.23
N THR A 797 9.68 16.89 -16.61
CA THR A 797 10.07 16.27 -17.89
C THR A 797 11.47 15.66 -17.79
N GLY A 798 11.77 14.68 -18.62
CA GLY A 798 13.08 14.02 -18.66
C GLY A 798 13.08 12.81 -19.59
N ASP A 799 14.22 12.13 -19.67
CA ASP A 799 14.27 10.79 -20.29
C ASP A 799 13.34 9.84 -19.51
N PRO A 800 12.54 8.97 -20.15
CA PRO A 800 11.63 8.05 -19.45
C PRO A 800 12.29 7.19 -18.37
N LYS A 801 13.60 6.91 -18.48
CA LYS A 801 14.37 6.13 -17.50
C LYS A 801 14.95 6.96 -16.36
N ASP A 802 14.86 8.28 -16.41
CA ASP A 802 15.39 9.18 -15.39
C ASP A 802 14.65 9.00 -14.06
N ARG A 803 15.41 8.82 -12.98
CA ARG A 803 14.93 8.66 -11.60
C ARG A 803 15.10 9.93 -10.75
N GLY A 804 15.78 10.94 -11.30
CA GLY A 804 16.15 12.18 -10.61
C GLY A 804 15.44 13.43 -11.13
N ALA A 805 14.52 13.29 -12.08
CA ALA A 805 13.76 14.40 -12.64
C ALA A 805 12.96 15.13 -11.55
N LYS A 806 13.01 16.47 -11.57
CA LYS A 806 12.32 17.35 -10.62
C LYS A 806 11.50 18.40 -11.39
N PRO A 807 10.38 18.85 -10.83
CA PRO A 807 9.58 19.89 -11.45
C PRO A 807 10.29 21.24 -11.39
N ALA A 808 10.14 22.05 -12.43
CA ALA A 808 10.63 23.42 -12.50
C ALA A 808 9.46 24.40 -12.72
N SER A 809 9.38 25.44 -11.88
CA SER A 809 8.36 26.49 -11.97
C SER A 809 8.90 27.74 -12.64
N SER A 810 8.04 28.42 -13.41
CA SER A 810 8.34 29.69 -14.09
C SER A 810 7.05 30.48 -14.31
N ASP A 811 7.17 31.80 -14.42
CA ASP A 811 6.05 32.65 -14.85
C ASP A 811 5.58 32.23 -16.25
N PHE A 812 4.27 32.26 -16.47
CA PHE A 812 3.64 31.94 -17.74
C PHE A 812 2.69 33.06 -18.16
N LYS A 813 2.77 33.44 -19.43
CA LYS A 813 1.97 34.53 -19.97
C LYS A 813 0.68 33.97 -20.58
N VAL A 814 -0.45 34.47 -20.11
CA VAL A 814 -1.78 34.19 -20.68
C VAL A 814 -2.38 35.53 -21.10
N GLU A 815 -2.69 35.68 -22.40
CA GLU A 815 -3.34 36.87 -22.96
C GLU A 815 -4.73 36.49 -23.46
N GLY A 816 -5.77 37.07 -22.86
CA GLY A 816 -7.16 36.66 -23.16
C GLY A 816 -7.47 35.26 -22.63
N ASN A 817 -8.46 34.60 -23.21
CA ASN A 817 -8.93 33.27 -22.76
C ASN A 817 -8.23 32.09 -23.45
N ASP A 818 -7.43 32.38 -24.48
CA ASP A 818 -6.81 31.38 -25.34
C ASP A 818 -5.30 31.54 -25.28
N PHE A 819 -4.56 30.44 -25.17
CA PHE A 819 -3.10 30.47 -25.17
C PHE A 819 -2.51 29.23 -25.81
N SER A 820 -1.32 29.36 -26.37
CA SER A 820 -0.57 28.24 -26.94
C SER A 820 0.44 27.71 -25.93
N TYR A 821 0.65 26.40 -25.92
CA TYR A 821 1.70 25.76 -25.14
C TYR A 821 2.28 24.56 -25.85
N SER A 822 3.60 24.54 -26.04
CA SER A 822 4.34 23.39 -26.55
C SER A 822 4.72 22.47 -25.39
N MET A 823 4.05 21.31 -25.30
CA MET A 823 4.35 20.28 -24.32
C MET A 823 5.57 19.48 -24.79
N PRO A 824 6.71 19.52 -24.08
CA PRO A 824 7.88 18.72 -24.45
C PRO A 824 7.55 17.23 -24.50
N ALA A 825 8.33 16.46 -25.25
CA ALA A 825 8.29 15.00 -25.20
C ALA A 825 8.44 14.52 -23.75
N TYR A 826 7.66 13.51 -23.35
CA TYR A 826 7.66 12.97 -21.99
C TYR A 826 7.60 14.06 -20.90
N SER A 827 6.45 14.72 -20.80
CA SER A 827 6.25 15.81 -19.84
C SER A 827 4.88 15.80 -19.18
N PHE A 828 4.86 16.29 -17.94
CA PHE A 828 3.66 16.68 -17.22
C PHE A 828 3.79 18.16 -16.86
N THR A 829 2.83 18.97 -17.31
CA THR A 829 2.79 20.41 -17.06
C THR A 829 1.52 20.78 -16.30
N VAL A 830 1.66 21.62 -15.28
CA VAL A 830 0.54 22.32 -14.63
C VAL A 830 0.69 23.82 -14.90
N ILE A 831 -0.36 24.44 -15.43
CA ILE A 831 -0.48 25.89 -15.61
C ILE A 831 -1.59 26.36 -14.68
N ARG A 832 -1.23 27.04 -13.60
CA ARG A 832 -2.18 27.66 -12.66
C ARG A 832 -2.35 29.13 -13.03
N ILE A 833 -3.55 29.50 -13.42
CA ILE A 833 -3.95 30.84 -13.83
C ILE A 833 -4.70 31.50 -12.68
N HIS A 834 -4.03 32.42 -12.00
CA HIS A 834 -4.58 33.14 -10.87
C HIS A 834 -5.59 34.19 -11.31
N GLN A 835 -6.70 34.28 -10.59
CA GLN A 835 -7.69 35.34 -10.80
C GLN A 835 -7.50 36.44 -9.76
N ASN A 836 -7.18 37.66 -10.21
CA ASN A 836 -7.09 38.82 -9.32
C ASN A 836 -8.49 39.40 -9.09
N ILE A 837 -9.28 38.72 -8.27
CA ILE A 837 -10.62 39.16 -7.88
C ILE A 837 -10.47 40.11 -6.70
N GLU A 838 -10.83 41.38 -6.86
CA GLU A 838 -10.91 42.31 -5.73
C GLU A 838 -11.90 41.74 -4.69
N LYS A 839 -11.39 41.33 -3.53
CA LYS A 839 -12.25 40.94 -2.40
C LYS A 839 -13.05 42.17 -1.98
N LYS A 840 -14.35 42.20 -2.31
CA LYS A 840 -15.28 43.16 -1.70
C LYS A 840 -15.22 42.94 -0.18
N LYS A 841 -14.75 43.96 0.53
CA LYS A 841 -14.62 44.00 1.99
C LYS A 841 -15.95 43.75 2.69
#